data_AF-A0A5N6HEL0-F1
#
_entry.id   AF-A0A5N6HEL0-F1
#
_cell.length_a   1.000
_cell.length_b   1.000
_cell.length_c   1.000
_cell.angle_alpha   90.00
_cell.angle_beta   90.00
_cell.angle_gamma   90.00
#
_symmetry.space_group_name_H-M   'P 1'
#
loop_
_entity.id
_entity.type
_entity.pdbx_description
1 polymer ?
#
loop_
_entity_poly.entity_id
_entity_poly.type
_entity_poly.pdbx_seq_one_letter_code
_entity_poly.pdbx_strand_id
1 'polypeptide(L)'
;MGQAESYEGNINCPVNRYRYSPLPQGCIRLLRLLPSEKSDSRLQGHLFNYPLGLLAAKTHLYEALSYVWGDLNNSRLISLGNYDFPVTKNLHTALLYLRDQYIERIIWVDALCINQEDLNEKGEQVLQEIASARQILIKGGDTEMDGHVFCTGLTSKSFEYLYKDFPDLHTVVRPVIFLMSESLFRPKVVERTSNEFSLNIRPLGELLDMYHTRKATKQHDKLFALIGMSSDASIPTDLLPDYSTPWARLFERLIRYLLGGDVAIRTCDASERVLISGSGYILGKVLSVTSSQHEDGQDVGLATRDIDGSFGPETQWRLPAIAKPVQVGDLICQLRGAAKPTIIRLCHDHFSIILIAPSLELKQPVSDTSLVFFLSWDWQDAHGKLSNLDDAQRPVDYSLPWHWGNQCAACSSELHELWCTGLILDEAEEYRLAENKLQQVLSGYEETIGAEDPRTLVCMDKLALIHKKLGLLNDEEPNMVPEELRGLRLSELSSLNDWTLRLKFKQKGVIRYGTAFRINIPGVERAVLLTARRNLADEQGRLSQDLEIYNEHGRNKLRDIGHKEVFLSAFDPRSASDTGVYSGYGAILFDKEAESYLGGYGFSLELGQANLEGDGLGVCGYLKQDTLSRSTGLCLSCQDDRMTYNAITMPGMSGSPVFLSRNGDATAVGIHIDSCDVGGWCMRLTVEVLEEIFGWAKAMYTNKCEQVPPTIFNILPLYAPSGTGCSEFYVFRFRVPPKWTRPNKKWVQWHIKNNAVRLTSYLRKSCIVKFHSIFNHFTLEAGAAN
;
A
#
# COMPACT_ATOMS: atom_id res chain seq x y z
N MET A 1 1.47 75.83 67.89
CA MET A 1 1.53 76.44 66.55
C MET A 1 1.04 75.40 65.56
N GLY A 2 -0.24 75.51 65.19
CA GLY A 2 -0.84 74.66 64.17
C GLY A 2 -0.47 75.19 62.78
N GLN A 3 -0.12 74.27 61.88
CA GLN A 3 -0.02 74.56 60.45
C GLN A 3 -1.34 74.16 59.79
N ALA A 4 -1.86 75.13 59.03
CA ALA A 4 -3.09 75.09 58.29
C ALA A 4 -2.95 74.27 57.01
N GLU A 5 -4.07 73.68 56.64
CA GLU A 5 -4.35 72.90 55.43
C GLU A 5 -4.21 73.74 54.15
N SER A 6 -3.66 73.12 53.10
CA SER A 6 -3.90 73.52 51.70
C SER A 6 -4.59 72.36 50.99
N TYR A 7 -5.85 72.60 50.60
CA TYR A 7 -6.67 71.71 49.80
C TYR A 7 -6.12 71.56 48.37
N GLU A 8 -5.67 70.36 48.00
CA GLU A 8 -5.66 69.92 46.60
C GLU A 8 -6.67 68.78 46.46
N GLY A 9 -7.77 69.06 45.77
CA GLY A 9 -8.86 68.13 45.51
C GLY A 9 -8.40 66.98 44.62
N ASN A 10 -8.28 65.81 45.22
CA ASN A 10 -8.01 64.55 44.52
C ASN A 10 -9.32 64.05 43.87
N ILE A 11 -9.59 64.47 42.63
CA ILE A 11 -10.65 63.88 41.80
C ILE A 11 -10.13 62.54 41.27
N ASN A 12 -10.25 61.50 42.08
CA ASN A 12 -10.20 60.11 41.62
C ASN A 12 -11.45 59.83 40.78
N CYS A 13 -11.45 60.20 39.50
CA CYS A 13 -12.39 59.63 38.53
C CYS A 13 -12.02 58.15 38.36
N PRO A 14 -12.90 57.20 38.68
CA PRO A 14 -12.62 55.80 38.42
C PRO A 14 -12.49 55.62 36.91
N VAL A 15 -11.33 55.17 36.45
CA VAL A 15 -11.16 54.75 35.05
C VAL A 15 -12.14 53.62 34.82
N ASN A 16 -13.23 53.92 34.11
CA ASN A 16 -14.27 52.96 33.78
C ASN A 16 -13.65 51.99 32.76
N ARG A 17 -13.03 50.92 33.27
CA ARG A 17 -12.41 49.88 32.44
C ARG A 17 -13.49 49.05 31.78
N TYR A 18 -13.37 48.84 30.49
CA TYR A 18 -14.24 47.94 29.75
C TYR A 18 -14.15 46.51 30.32
N ARG A 19 -15.30 45.85 30.50
CA ARG A 19 -15.37 44.45 30.91
C ARG A 19 -16.04 43.64 29.81
N TYR A 20 -15.38 42.59 29.36
CA TYR A 20 -15.93 41.67 28.37
C TYR A 20 -17.11 40.90 28.95
N SER A 21 -18.20 40.82 28.20
CA SER A 21 -19.30 39.89 28.47
C SER A 21 -18.94 38.50 27.94
N PRO A 22 -19.29 37.41 28.64
CA PRO A 22 -19.09 36.05 28.12
C PRO A 22 -19.64 35.91 26.71
N LEU A 23 -18.85 35.31 25.82
CA LEU A 23 -19.26 35.10 24.44
C LEU A 23 -20.20 33.88 24.37
N PRO A 24 -21.40 34.00 23.80
CA PRO A 24 -22.24 32.84 23.55
C PRO A 24 -21.57 31.89 22.56
N GLN A 25 -21.81 30.59 22.73
CA GLN A 25 -21.28 29.56 21.83
C GLN A 25 -21.65 29.88 20.37
N GLY A 26 -20.67 29.80 19.46
CA GLY A 26 -20.88 30.00 18.02
C GLY A 26 -21.00 31.47 17.61
N CYS A 27 -20.67 32.40 18.51
CA CYS A 27 -20.56 33.83 18.21
C CYS A 27 -19.09 34.28 18.18
N ILE A 28 -18.80 35.32 17.41
CA ILE A 28 -17.57 36.13 17.50
C ILE A 28 -17.92 37.53 18.00
N ARG A 29 -16.93 38.29 18.48
CA ARG A 29 -17.12 39.71 18.77
C ARG A 29 -16.65 40.57 17.60
N LEU A 30 -17.36 41.64 17.29
CA LEU A 30 -17.02 42.58 16.23
C LEU A 30 -16.99 44.00 16.76
N LEU A 31 -16.08 44.82 16.21
CA LEU A 31 -16.01 46.25 16.45
C LEU A 31 -16.85 46.99 15.40
N ARG A 32 -17.87 47.70 15.86
CA ARG A 32 -18.49 48.79 15.11
C ARG A 32 -17.68 50.06 15.34
N LEU A 33 -16.86 50.44 14.36
CA LEU A 33 -16.07 51.67 14.36
C LEU A 33 -16.94 52.85 13.87
N LEU A 34 -17.09 53.89 14.70
CA LEU A 34 -17.96 55.03 14.39
C LEU A 34 -17.26 56.06 13.49
N PRO A 35 -18.01 56.70 12.57
CA PRO A 35 -17.46 57.70 11.67
C PRO A 35 -17.16 59.03 12.37
N SER A 36 -16.34 59.86 11.73
CA SER A 36 -16.15 61.25 12.16
C SER A 36 -15.62 62.14 11.04
N GLU A 37 -16.23 63.31 10.87
CA GLU A 37 -15.76 64.34 9.92
C GLU A 37 -14.37 64.90 10.29
N LYS A 38 -14.00 64.88 11.58
CA LYS A 38 -12.73 65.42 12.07
C LYS A 38 -11.70 64.30 12.19
N SER A 39 -10.66 64.34 11.35
CA SER A 39 -9.55 63.37 11.34
C SER A 39 -8.93 63.16 12.72
N ASP A 40 -8.83 64.21 13.53
CA ASP A 40 -8.10 64.19 14.81
C ASP A 40 -9.01 63.89 16.02
N SER A 41 -10.30 63.71 15.78
CA SER A 41 -11.23 63.34 16.85
C SER A 41 -10.91 61.95 17.40
N ARG A 42 -11.11 61.78 18.71
CA ARG A 42 -10.91 60.50 19.40
C ARG A 42 -11.66 59.37 18.71
N LEU A 43 -11.02 58.21 18.56
CA LEU A 43 -11.66 57.01 18.01
C LEU A 43 -12.74 56.50 18.94
N GLN A 44 -13.91 56.19 18.38
CA GLN A 44 -15.06 55.68 19.11
C GLN A 44 -15.59 54.42 18.42
N GLY A 45 -16.04 53.45 19.20
CA GLY A 45 -16.65 52.24 18.68
C GLY A 45 -17.49 51.50 19.71
N HIS A 46 -18.12 50.41 19.26
CA HIS A 46 -18.89 49.51 20.12
C HIS A 46 -18.56 48.06 19.77
N LEU A 47 -18.30 47.24 20.78
CA LEU A 47 -18.19 45.79 20.60
C LEU A 47 -19.57 45.16 20.70
N PHE A 48 -19.88 44.23 19.80
CA PHE A 48 -21.13 43.47 19.81
C PHE A 48 -20.89 42.02 19.40
N ASN A 49 -21.76 41.12 19.89
CA ASN A 49 -21.69 39.70 19.55
C ASN A 49 -22.33 39.46 18.18
N TYR A 50 -21.65 38.69 17.34
CA TYR A 50 -22.07 38.33 16.00
C TYR A 50 -22.18 36.80 15.88
N PRO A 51 -23.37 36.25 15.63
CA PRO A 51 -23.55 34.80 15.61
C PRO A 51 -23.03 34.21 14.30
N LEU A 52 -21.88 33.55 14.35
CA LEU A 52 -21.22 32.96 13.19
C LEU A 52 -21.97 31.69 12.73
N GLY A 53 -22.29 30.78 13.66
CA GLY A 53 -22.94 29.50 13.37
C GLY A 53 -24.36 29.61 12.82
N LEU A 54 -25.16 30.58 13.30
CA LEU A 54 -26.52 30.82 12.79
C LEU A 54 -26.55 31.53 11.43
N LEU A 55 -25.43 32.17 11.05
CA LEU A 55 -25.31 32.96 9.83
C LEU A 55 -24.45 32.30 8.76
N ALA A 56 -23.98 31.05 8.96
CA ALA A 56 -23.17 30.30 7.99
C ALA A 56 -23.80 30.20 6.58
N ALA A 57 -25.12 30.37 6.46
CA ALA A 57 -25.87 30.43 5.20
C ALA A 57 -25.87 31.82 4.50
N LYS A 58 -25.20 32.84 5.05
CA LYS A 58 -25.17 34.23 4.56
C LYS A 58 -23.74 34.79 4.53
N THR A 59 -23.45 35.73 3.62
CA THR A 59 -22.21 36.52 3.71
C THR A 59 -22.08 37.22 5.05
N HIS A 60 -20.98 36.99 5.75
CA HIS A 60 -20.60 37.76 6.93
C HIS A 60 -20.06 39.13 6.49
N LEU A 61 -20.70 40.22 6.88
CA LEU A 61 -20.42 41.57 6.35
C LEU A 61 -19.36 42.34 7.13
N TYR A 62 -18.38 41.64 7.71
CA TYR A 62 -17.29 42.26 8.46
C TYR A 62 -15.95 42.16 7.74
N GLU A 63 -15.06 43.08 8.07
CA GLU A 63 -13.69 43.16 7.55
C GLU A 63 -12.71 42.67 8.63
N ALA A 64 -11.76 41.80 8.30
CA ALA A 64 -10.70 41.41 9.23
C ALA A 64 -9.46 42.28 9.01
N LEU A 65 -8.92 42.86 10.09
CA LEU A 65 -7.73 43.69 10.04
C LEU A 65 -6.47 42.89 10.41
N SER A 66 -5.54 42.77 9.45
CA SER A 66 -4.18 42.28 9.67
C SER A 66 -3.22 43.46 9.79
N TYR A 67 -2.50 43.56 10.92
CA TYR A 67 -1.61 44.68 11.22
C TYR A 67 -0.44 44.22 12.11
N VAL A 68 0.64 45.01 12.11
CA VAL A 68 1.77 44.78 13.02
C VAL A 68 1.42 45.31 14.41
N TRP A 69 1.44 44.46 15.43
CA TRP A 69 1.04 44.83 16.81
C TRP A 69 1.83 46.03 17.37
N GLY A 70 3.13 46.10 17.10
CA GLY A 70 4.01 47.17 17.58
C GLY A 70 4.41 46.99 19.05
N ASP A 71 4.92 48.06 19.66
CA ASP A 71 5.33 48.07 21.07
C ASP A 71 4.11 48.10 22.00
N LEU A 72 3.93 47.03 22.79
CA LEU A 72 2.84 46.87 23.75
C LEU A 72 2.87 47.93 24.87
N ASN A 73 4.03 48.53 25.14
CA ASN A 73 4.17 49.59 26.14
C ASN A 73 3.71 50.96 25.61
N ASN A 74 3.52 51.08 24.29
CA ASN A 74 3.13 52.33 23.64
C ASN A 74 1.63 52.31 23.30
N SER A 75 0.81 52.58 24.31
CA SER A 75 -0.65 52.55 24.20
C SER A 75 -1.28 53.93 23.94
N ARG A 76 -2.41 53.92 23.25
CA ARG A 76 -3.32 55.05 23.01
C ARG A 76 -4.73 54.64 23.43
N LEU A 77 -5.54 55.58 23.89
CA LEU A 77 -6.89 55.28 24.37
C LEU A 77 -7.93 55.52 23.27
N ILE A 78 -8.76 54.52 23.03
CA ILE A 78 -10.01 54.63 22.26
C ILE A 78 -11.21 54.56 23.20
N SER A 79 -12.39 55.00 22.74
CA SER A 79 -13.63 54.88 23.50
C SER A 79 -14.48 53.73 22.96
N LEU A 80 -14.76 52.74 23.81
CA LEU A 80 -15.70 51.65 23.54
C LEU A 80 -17.01 51.90 24.30
N GLY A 81 -17.98 52.52 23.63
CA GLY A 81 -19.14 53.12 24.28
C GLY A 81 -18.71 54.18 25.29
N ASN A 82 -19.01 53.97 26.57
CA ASN A 82 -18.68 54.89 27.66
C ASN A 82 -17.39 54.52 28.42
N TYR A 83 -16.60 53.59 27.89
CA TYR A 83 -15.40 53.06 28.53
C TYR A 83 -14.15 53.43 27.73
N ASP A 84 -13.06 53.70 28.44
CA ASP A 84 -11.76 53.93 27.83
C ASP A 84 -11.00 52.61 27.72
N PHE A 85 -10.48 52.32 26.53
CA PHE A 85 -9.75 51.09 26.23
C PHE A 85 -8.36 51.39 25.65
N PRO A 86 -7.28 50.85 26.22
CA PRO A 86 -5.93 51.01 25.68
C PRO A 86 -5.68 50.07 24.49
N VAL A 87 -5.23 50.63 23.37
CA VAL A 87 -4.75 49.89 22.19
C VAL A 87 -3.32 50.31 21.86
N THR A 88 -2.57 49.47 21.16
CA THR A 88 -1.21 49.85 20.72
C THR A 88 -1.27 51.03 19.76
N LYS A 89 -0.17 51.79 19.67
CA LYS A 89 -0.04 52.90 18.70
C LYS A 89 -0.36 52.45 17.27
N ASN A 90 0.08 51.26 16.89
CA ASN A 90 -0.14 50.73 15.54
C ASN A 90 -1.62 50.46 15.28
N LEU A 91 -2.32 49.80 16.22
CA LEU A 91 -3.76 49.58 16.08
C LEU A 91 -4.53 50.89 16.06
N HIS A 92 -4.20 51.84 16.94
CA HIS A 92 -4.81 53.17 16.93
C HIS A 92 -4.65 53.84 15.56
N THR A 93 -3.45 53.78 14.99
CA THR A 93 -3.15 54.38 13.68
C THR A 93 -3.94 53.68 12.57
N ALA A 94 -3.98 52.34 12.58
CA ALA A 94 -4.75 51.57 11.61
C ALA A 94 -6.25 51.92 11.66
N LEU A 95 -6.86 51.92 12.85
CA LEU A 95 -8.27 52.29 13.02
C LEU A 95 -8.56 53.74 12.62
N LEU A 96 -7.61 54.66 12.83
CA LEU A 96 -7.74 56.05 12.41
C LEU A 96 -7.83 56.19 10.89
N TYR A 97 -7.00 55.46 10.16
CA TYR A 97 -7.05 55.45 8.69
C TYR A 97 -8.25 54.68 8.14
N LEU A 98 -8.71 53.64 8.84
CA LEU A 98 -9.88 52.89 8.43
C LEU A 98 -11.19 53.63 8.70
N ARG A 99 -11.21 54.56 9.66
CA ARG A 99 -12.41 55.34 10.01
C ARG A 99 -12.86 56.20 8.83
N ASP A 100 -14.10 55.97 8.39
CA ASP A 100 -14.74 56.79 7.37
C ASP A 100 -15.34 58.07 7.98
N GLN A 101 -15.59 59.07 7.14
CA GLN A 101 -16.15 60.35 7.57
C GLN A 101 -17.64 60.27 7.92
N TYR A 102 -18.39 59.38 7.27
CA TYR A 102 -19.85 59.37 7.30
C TYR A 102 -20.45 58.00 7.65
N ILE A 103 -19.74 56.90 7.38
CA ILE A 103 -20.28 55.54 7.50
C ILE A 103 -19.53 54.75 8.57
N GLU A 104 -20.27 54.04 9.42
CA GLU A 104 -19.67 53.10 10.37
C GLU A 104 -19.08 51.87 9.66
N ARG A 105 -17.96 51.36 10.17
CA ARG A 105 -17.34 50.12 9.66
C ARG A 105 -17.45 49.00 10.68
N ILE A 106 -17.67 47.78 10.20
CA ILE A 106 -17.72 46.59 11.04
C ILE A 106 -16.43 45.80 10.83
N ILE A 107 -15.56 45.86 11.82
CA ILE A 107 -14.20 45.35 11.75
C ILE A 107 -14.01 44.28 12.83
N TRP A 108 -13.36 43.18 12.47
CA TRP A 108 -12.81 42.24 13.40
C TRP A 108 -11.32 42.53 13.58
N VAL A 109 -10.87 42.64 14.83
CA VAL A 109 -9.46 42.83 15.19
C VAL A 109 -9.14 42.16 16.53
N ASP A 110 -8.08 41.35 16.53
CA ASP A 110 -7.65 40.48 17.63
C ASP A 110 -7.63 41.16 19.00
N ALA A 111 -6.96 42.31 19.09
CA ALA A 111 -6.70 43.00 20.34
C ALA A 111 -7.94 43.62 20.99
N LEU A 112 -9.05 43.75 20.24
CA LEU A 112 -10.32 44.28 20.76
C LEU A 112 -11.42 43.23 20.82
N CYS A 113 -11.52 42.38 19.80
CA CYS A 113 -12.62 41.44 19.65
C CYS A 113 -12.47 40.20 20.55
N ILE A 114 -11.22 39.81 20.83
CA ILE A 114 -10.90 38.72 21.75
C ILE A 114 -10.61 39.28 23.14
N ASN A 115 -11.22 38.68 24.15
CA ASN A 115 -10.79 38.84 25.52
C ASN A 115 -9.44 38.12 25.71
N GLN A 116 -8.34 38.86 25.59
CA GLN A 116 -6.98 38.32 25.66
C GLN A 116 -6.65 37.65 27.02
N GLU A 117 -7.46 37.88 28.05
CA GLU A 117 -7.33 37.27 29.38
C GLU A 117 -8.07 35.91 29.49
N ASP A 118 -8.98 35.59 28.57
CA ASP A 118 -9.72 34.32 28.53
C ASP A 118 -9.14 33.38 27.47
N LEU A 119 -8.44 32.35 27.93
CA LEU A 119 -7.76 31.39 27.05
C LEU A 119 -8.72 30.50 26.27
N ASN A 120 -9.90 30.20 26.82
CA ASN A 120 -10.90 29.41 26.10
C ASN A 120 -11.46 30.24 24.94
N GLU A 121 -11.80 31.50 25.22
CA GLU A 121 -12.27 32.43 24.20
C GLU A 121 -11.22 32.69 23.12
N LYS A 122 -9.95 32.86 23.52
CA LYS A 122 -8.84 33.00 22.59
C LYS A 122 -8.72 31.78 21.67
N GLY A 123 -8.81 30.57 22.21
CA GLY A 123 -8.76 29.33 21.45
C GLY A 123 -9.86 29.18 20.40
N GLU A 124 -11.06 29.63 20.72
CA GLU A 124 -12.21 29.58 19.82
C GLU A 124 -12.12 30.58 18.67
N GLN A 125 -11.45 31.73 18.87
CA GLN A 125 -11.47 32.82 17.90
C GLN A 125 -10.29 32.83 16.90
N VAL A 126 -9.10 32.31 17.26
CA VAL A 126 -7.80 32.60 16.59
C VAL A 126 -7.66 32.24 15.09
N LEU A 127 -8.55 31.45 14.47
CA LEU A 127 -8.52 31.20 13.00
C LEU A 127 -9.85 31.40 12.27
N GLN A 128 -10.96 31.63 13.00
CA GLN A 128 -12.25 31.99 12.37
C GLN A 128 -12.19 33.40 11.73
N GLU A 129 -11.24 34.22 12.20
CA GLU A 129 -11.01 35.62 11.87
C GLU A 129 -10.86 35.88 10.36
N ILE A 130 -9.92 35.18 9.74
CA ILE A 130 -9.54 35.30 8.32
C ILE A 130 -10.46 34.43 7.46
N ALA A 131 -10.80 33.26 7.98
CA ALA A 131 -11.56 32.23 7.29
C ALA A 131 -13.04 32.59 7.07
N SER A 132 -13.61 33.49 7.88
CA SER A 132 -15.01 33.93 7.74
C SER A 132 -15.20 35.39 7.28
N ALA A 133 -14.16 36.23 7.33
CA ALA A 133 -14.27 37.64 6.93
C ALA A 133 -14.65 37.81 5.45
N ARG A 134 -15.49 38.80 5.13
CA ARG A 134 -15.76 39.11 3.72
C ARG A 134 -14.56 39.73 3.02
N GLN A 135 -13.74 40.44 3.76
CA GLN A 135 -12.55 41.09 3.23
C GLN A 135 -11.47 41.09 4.30
N ILE A 136 -10.22 40.91 3.88
CA ILE A 136 -9.06 41.01 4.74
C ILE A 136 -8.29 42.25 4.33
N LEU A 137 -8.03 43.13 5.29
CA LEU A 137 -7.29 44.37 5.09
C LEU A 137 -5.91 44.25 5.71
N ILE A 138 -4.88 44.48 4.93
CA ILE A 138 -3.49 44.41 5.39
C ILE A 138 -2.99 45.84 5.56
N LYS A 139 -2.58 46.17 6.80
CA LYS A 139 -2.09 47.49 7.16
C LYS A 139 -0.60 47.45 7.51
N GLY A 140 0.21 48.13 6.71
CA GLY A 140 1.64 48.34 6.94
C GLY A 140 1.94 49.83 7.06
N GLY A 141 1.95 50.35 8.29
CA GLY A 141 2.13 51.79 8.52
C GLY A 141 0.92 52.60 8.03
N ASP A 142 1.15 53.56 7.12
CA ASP A 142 0.11 54.36 6.46
C ASP A 142 -0.51 53.65 5.25
N THR A 143 0.15 52.64 4.69
CA THR A 143 -0.29 51.92 3.50
C THR A 143 -1.31 50.83 3.85
N GLU A 144 -2.35 50.74 3.02
CA GLU A 144 -3.41 49.73 3.08
C GLU A 144 -3.40 48.91 1.80
N MET A 145 -3.53 47.59 1.93
CA MET A 145 -3.62 46.67 0.81
C MET A 145 -4.73 45.65 1.06
N ASP A 146 -5.52 45.39 0.02
CA ASP A 146 -6.50 44.31 0.06
C ASP A 146 -5.82 42.93 0.10
N GLY A 147 -6.38 42.01 0.87
CA GLY A 147 -5.84 40.66 1.05
C GLY A 147 -5.70 39.86 -0.25
N HIS A 148 -6.64 39.99 -1.20
CA HIS A 148 -6.55 39.34 -2.51
C HIS A 148 -5.40 39.93 -3.34
N VAL A 149 -5.25 41.26 -3.33
CA VAL A 149 -4.16 41.95 -4.03
C VAL A 149 -2.80 41.54 -3.44
N PHE A 150 -2.72 41.46 -2.11
CA PHE A 150 -1.52 40.98 -1.42
C PHE A 150 -1.18 39.54 -1.80
N CYS A 151 -2.17 38.64 -1.81
CA CYS A 151 -2.00 37.25 -2.24
C CYS A 151 -1.52 37.16 -3.70
N THR A 152 -2.11 37.95 -4.60
CA THR A 152 -1.70 38.02 -6.02
C THR A 152 -0.24 38.47 -6.16
N GLY A 153 0.20 39.41 -5.32
CA GLY A 153 1.60 39.82 -5.25
C GLY A 153 2.53 38.68 -4.82
N LEU A 154 2.13 37.91 -3.80
CA LEU A 154 2.89 36.78 -3.25
C LEU A 154 2.98 35.59 -4.22
N THR A 155 2.06 35.45 -5.17
CA THR A 155 2.10 34.42 -6.22
C THR A 155 2.69 34.93 -7.54
N SER A 156 3.11 36.19 -7.61
CA SER A 156 3.69 36.77 -8.82
C SER A 156 5.13 36.28 -9.08
N LYS A 157 5.54 36.27 -10.36
CA LYS A 157 6.91 35.93 -10.77
C LYS A 157 7.99 36.78 -10.11
N SER A 158 7.65 38.02 -9.73
CA SER A 158 8.58 38.91 -9.04
C SER A 158 8.95 38.42 -7.63
N PHE A 159 8.06 37.64 -6.99
CA PHE A 159 8.31 37.03 -5.68
C PHE A 159 8.99 35.65 -5.77
N GLU A 160 9.07 35.03 -6.96
CA GLU A 160 9.76 33.73 -7.17
C GLU A 160 11.24 33.77 -6.76
N TYR A 161 11.92 34.91 -6.94
CA TYR A 161 13.31 35.07 -6.50
C TYR A 161 13.45 34.91 -4.98
N LEU A 162 12.49 35.43 -4.21
CA LEU A 162 12.52 35.35 -2.76
C LEU A 162 12.26 33.91 -2.27
N TYR A 163 11.41 33.15 -2.97
CA TYR A 163 11.23 31.73 -2.68
C TYR A 163 12.41 30.86 -3.10
N LYS A 164 13.20 31.28 -4.11
CA LYS A 164 14.45 30.60 -4.46
C LYS A 164 15.48 30.71 -3.32
N ASP A 165 15.55 31.88 -2.70
CA ASP A 165 16.46 32.15 -1.59
C ASP A 165 15.93 31.61 -0.26
N PHE A 166 14.60 31.48 -0.13
CA PHE A 166 13.91 30.94 1.05
C PHE A 166 12.84 29.91 0.66
N PRO A 167 13.23 28.68 0.28
CA PRO A 167 12.29 27.64 -0.17
C PRO A 167 11.24 27.30 0.88
N ASP A 168 11.62 27.36 2.17
CA ASP A 168 10.74 27.10 3.31
C ASP A 168 9.58 28.09 3.43
N LEU A 169 9.70 29.28 2.80
CA LEU A 169 8.64 30.26 2.86
C LEU A 169 7.40 29.79 2.08
N HIS A 170 7.56 28.89 1.09
CA HIS A 170 6.42 28.33 0.37
C HIS A 170 5.46 27.55 1.26
N THR A 171 5.97 26.72 2.17
CA THR A 171 5.14 25.88 3.07
C THR A 171 4.41 26.73 4.12
N VAL A 172 4.93 27.92 4.41
CA VAL A 172 4.35 28.88 5.35
C VAL A 172 3.37 29.82 4.64
N VAL A 173 3.66 30.27 3.43
CA VAL A 173 2.86 31.30 2.75
C VAL A 173 1.68 30.71 1.99
N ARG A 174 1.87 29.61 1.25
CA ARG A 174 0.83 29.02 0.39
C ARG A 174 -0.45 28.60 1.13
N PRO A 175 -0.39 27.94 2.31
CA PRO A 175 -1.61 27.62 3.05
C PRO A 175 -2.40 28.88 3.45
N VAL A 176 -1.70 29.96 3.81
CA VAL A 176 -2.34 31.23 4.19
C VAL A 176 -2.97 31.90 2.96
N ILE A 177 -2.31 31.87 1.80
CA ILE A 177 -2.89 32.35 0.54
C ILE A 177 -4.22 31.66 0.27
N PHE A 178 -4.31 30.33 0.42
CA PHE A 178 -5.55 29.58 0.24
C PHE A 178 -6.73 30.12 1.07
N LEU A 179 -6.51 30.58 2.31
CA LEU A 179 -7.58 31.16 3.14
C LEU A 179 -7.93 32.60 2.74
N MET A 180 -6.95 33.36 2.24
CA MET A 180 -7.07 34.80 2.02
C MET A 180 -7.50 35.18 0.59
N SER A 181 -7.02 34.44 -0.41
CA SER A 181 -7.11 34.77 -1.84
C SER A 181 -8.55 34.88 -2.34
N GLU A 182 -9.43 34.02 -1.84
CA GLU A 182 -10.84 33.96 -2.26
C GLU A 182 -11.78 34.77 -1.36
N SER A 183 -11.26 35.52 -0.38
CA SER A 183 -12.10 36.28 0.58
C SER A 183 -13.08 37.23 -0.12
N LEU A 184 -12.64 37.96 -1.15
CA LEU A 184 -13.46 38.88 -1.94
C LEU A 184 -14.57 38.19 -2.76
N PHE A 185 -14.42 36.91 -3.08
CA PHE A 185 -15.33 36.15 -3.95
C PHE A 185 -16.30 35.25 -3.16
N ARG A 186 -16.26 35.27 -1.82
CA ARG A 186 -17.13 34.45 -0.97
C ARG A 186 -18.63 34.69 -1.31
N PRO A 187 -19.43 33.64 -1.60
CA PRO A 187 -20.82 33.77 -2.05
C PRO A 187 -21.71 34.48 -1.03
N LYS A 188 -22.60 35.37 -1.50
CA LYS A 188 -23.56 36.11 -0.65
C LYS A 188 -24.59 35.20 0.07
N VAL A 189 -24.83 34.02 -0.46
CA VAL A 189 -25.76 33.00 0.04
C VAL A 189 -25.12 31.63 -0.12
N VAL A 190 -25.14 30.81 0.93
CA VAL A 190 -24.64 29.42 0.92
C VAL A 190 -25.80 28.48 1.27
N GLU A 191 -25.92 27.34 0.59
CA GLU A 191 -26.95 26.33 0.87
C GLU A 191 -26.76 25.72 2.27
N ARG A 192 -27.88 25.48 2.97
CA ARG A 192 -27.89 24.99 4.35
C ARG A 192 -27.15 23.65 4.48
N THR A 193 -26.14 23.61 5.34
CA THR A 193 -25.64 22.36 5.96
C THR A 193 -25.78 22.44 7.48
N SER A 194 -25.99 21.29 8.10
CA SER A 194 -26.66 21.13 9.40
C SER A 194 -25.76 21.17 10.65
N ASN A 195 -24.59 21.81 10.61
CA ASN A 195 -23.66 21.83 11.75
C ASN A 195 -23.43 23.23 12.32
N GLU A 196 -23.62 23.38 13.63
CA GLU A 196 -23.69 24.68 14.34
C GLU A 196 -22.33 25.38 14.58
N PHE A 197 -21.19 24.77 14.22
CA PHE A 197 -19.84 25.26 14.58
C PHE A 197 -18.80 25.28 13.45
N SER A 198 -19.17 24.95 12.21
CA SER A 198 -18.23 24.73 11.11
C SER A 198 -18.35 25.78 10.01
N LEU A 199 -17.20 26.28 9.53
CA LEU A 199 -17.09 27.10 8.32
C LEU A 199 -17.08 26.28 7.03
N ASN A 200 -17.13 24.95 7.14
CA ASN A 200 -17.19 24.00 6.03
C ASN A 200 -16.08 24.22 4.97
N ILE A 201 -14.85 24.44 5.42
CA ILE A 201 -13.73 24.79 4.53
C ILE A 201 -13.10 23.53 3.94
N ARG A 202 -12.59 22.65 4.80
CA ARG A 202 -11.93 21.38 4.44
C ARG A 202 -12.03 20.38 5.58
N PRO A 203 -11.85 19.06 5.36
CA PRO A 203 -11.78 18.09 6.44
C PRO A 203 -10.66 18.42 7.45
N LEU A 204 -10.85 18.06 8.72
CA LEU A 204 -9.91 18.42 9.79
C LEU A 204 -8.50 17.87 9.53
N GLY A 205 -8.38 16.66 8.98
CA GLY A 205 -7.09 16.06 8.61
C GLY A 205 -6.31 16.92 7.60
N GLU A 206 -7.00 17.42 6.55
CA GLU A 206 -6.36 18.30 5.56
C GLU A 206 -5.94 19.63 6.18
N LEU A 207 -6.78 20.23 7.03
CA LEU A 207 -6.41 21.45 7.74
C LEU A 207 -5.20 21.24 8.64
N LEU A 208 -5.12 20.11 9.33
CA LEU A 208 -3.97 19.76 10.15
C LEU A 208 -2.72 19.63 9.28
N ASP A 209 -2.78 18.93 8.16
CA ASP A 209 -1.66 18.79 7.22
C ASP A 209 -1.18 20.13 6.65
N MET A 210 -2.06 21.14 6.58
CA MET A 210 -1.72 22.51 6.14
C MET A 210 -1.10 23.38 7.24
N TYR A 211 -1.45 23.18 8.52
CA TYR A 211 -1.17 24.15 9.59
C TYR A 211 -0.50 23.61 10.86
N HIS A 212 -0.28 22.30 11.01
CA HIS A 212 0.27 21.73 12.25
C HIS A 212 1.67 22.26 12.63
N THR A 213 2.46 22.70 11.66
CA THR A 213 3.81 23.27 11.86
C THR A 213 3.82 24.73 12.34
N ARG A 214 2.65 25.37 12.46
CA ARG A 214 2.55 26.76 12.92
C ARG A 214 2.94 26.87 14.38
N LYS A 215 3.43 28.04 14.78
CA LYS A 215 3.71 28.33 16.19
C LYS A 215 2.42 28.70 16.91
N ALA A 216 2.30 28.23 18.14
CA ALA A 216 1.20 28.58 19.03
C ALA A 216 1.74 28.86 20.44
N THR A 217 1.05 29.71 21.19
CA THR A 217 1.41 29.97 22.60
C THR A 217 1.08 28.75 23.46
N LYS A 218 -0.05 28.08 23.19
CA LYS A 218 -0.38 26.76 23.74
C LYS A 218 -0.55 25.76 22.61
N GLN A 219 -0.11 24.52 22.82
CA GLN A 219 -0.21 23.45 21.81
C GLN A 219 -1.66 23.21 21.35
N HIS A 220 -2.61 23.29 22.30
CA HIS A 220 -4.06 23.22 22.07
C HIS A 220 -4.57 24.17 20.99
N ASP A 221 -4.00 25.38 20.90
CA ASP A 221 -4.44 26.40 19.94
C ASP A 221 -4.28 25.88 18.49
N LYS A 222 -3.28 25.03 18.22
CA LYS A 222 -3.05 24.45 16.89
C LYS A 222 -4.22 23.58 16.43
N LEU A 223 -4.91 22.91 17.35
CA LEU A 223 -6.07 22.07 17.04
C LEU A 223 -7.37 22.87 17.09
N PHE A 224 -7.60 23.59 18.18
CA PHE A 224 -8.88 24.27 18.42
C PHE A 224 -9.16 25.35 17.38
N ALA A 225 -8.12 26.02 16.89
CA ALA A 225 -8.25 27.01 15.83
C ALA A 225 -8.67 26.37 14.48
N LEU A 226 -8.37 25.08 14.24
CA LEU A 226 -8.73 24.37 13.00
C LEU A 226 -10.10 23.70 13.05
N ILE A 227 -10.57 23.30 14.25
CA ILE A 227 -11.87 22.63 14.42
C ILE A 227 -13.02 23.48 13.88
N GLY A 228 -13.01 24.80 14.15
CA GLY A 228 -14.04 25.71 13.63
C GLY A 228 -14.07 25.83 12.10
N MET A 229 -13.00 25.44 11.41
CA MET A 229 -12.90 25.45 9.95
C MET A 229 -13.25 24.10 9.31
N SER A 230 -13.30 23.02 10.09
CA SER A 230 -13.43 21.66 9.55
C SER A 230 -14.79 21.42 8.91
N SER A 231 -14.83 20.80 7.73
CA SER A 231 -16.04 20.35 7.04
C SER A 231 -16.57 18.98 7.49
N ASP A 232 -15.97 18.37 8.51
CA ASP A 232 -16.40 17.05 8.97
C ASP A 232 -17.81 17.09 9.59
N ALA A 233 -18.63 16.09 9.22
CA ALA A 233 -20.05 16.06 9.57
C ALA A 233 -20.32 15.86 11.07
N SER A 234 -19.36 15.35 11.86
CA SER A 234 -19.51 15.22 13.31
C SER A 234 -18.15 15.16 14.00
N ILE A 235 -17.71 16.29 14.57
CA ILE A 235 -16.52 16.33 15.41
C ILE A 235 -16.91 15.84 16.81
N PRO A 236 -16.22 14.83 17.38
CA PRO A 236 -16.46 14.35 18.73
C PRO A 236 -16.42 15.48 19.77
N THR A 237 -17.37 15.46 20.70
CA THR A 237 -17.48 16.48 21.76
C THR A 237 -16.24 16.57 22.66
N ASP A 238 -15.46 15.49 22.75
CA ASP A 238 -14.24 15.40 23.55
C ASP A 238 -12.98 15.92 22.83
N LEU A 239 -13.13 16.39 21.59
CA LEU A 239 -12.15 17.18 20.84
C LEU A 239 -12.46 18.69 20.84
N LEU A 240 -13.62 19.11 21.35
CA LEU A 240 -13.99 20.52 21.42
C LEU A 240 -13.06 21.29 22.38
N PRO A 241 -12.98 22.64 22.25
CA PRO A 241 -12.10 23.47 23.06
C PRO A 241 -12.25 23.25 24.57
N ASP A 242 -11.23 22.63 25.17
CA ASP A 242 -11.08 22.42 26.60
C ASP A 242 -9.60 22.47 26.98
N TYR A 243 -9.17 23.62 27.50
CA TYR A 243 -7.79 23.86 27.94
C TYR A 243 -7.44 23.18 29.27
N SER A 244 -8.40 22.54 29.94
CA SER A 244 -8.15 21.75 31.14
C SER A 244 -7.67 20.33 30.83
N THR A 245 -7.97 19.82 29.64
CA THR A 245 -7.50 18.51 29.18
C THR A 245 -6.00 18.57 28.86
N PRO A 246 -5.15 17.67 29.41
CA PRO A 246 -3.74 17.59 29.04
C PRO A 246 -3.54 17.37 27.54
N TRP A 247 -2.49 17.97 26.97
CA TRP A 247 -2.20 17.91 25.53
C TRP A 247 -2.07 16.48 25.01
N ALA A 248 -1.35 15.61 25.72
CA ALA A 248 -1.13 14.22 25.32
C ALA A 248 -2.44 13.45 25.13
N ARG A 249 -3.42 13.70 26.00
CA ARG A 249 -4.74 13.07 25.96
C ARG A 249 -5.59 13.63 24.83
N LEU A 250 -5.56 14.95 24.62
CA LEU A 250 -6.24 15.60 23.50
C LEU A 250 -5.68 15.11 22.16
N PHE A 251 -4.35 15.00 22.06
CA PHE A 251 -3.68 14.55 20.86
C PHE A 251 -4.01 13.08 20.56
N GLU A 252 -4.01 12.21 21.57
CA GLU A 252 -4.44 10.82 21.42
C GLU A 252 -5.88 10.70 20.88
N ARG A 253 -6.82 11.48 21.43
CA ARG A 253 -8.21 11.52 20.93
C ARG A 253 -8.26 11.93 19.46
N LEU A 254 -7.45 12.91 19.06
CA LEU A 254 -7.38 13.38 17.68
C LEU A 254 -6.88 12.27 16.75
N ILE A 255 -5.81 11.55 17.13
CA ILE A 255 -5.29 10.44 16.32
C ILE A 255 -6.34 9.35 16.14
N ARG A 256 -7.05 8.98 17.21
CA ARG A 256 -8.10 7.96 17.13
C ARG A 256 -9.27 8.39 16.25
N TYR A 257 -9.60 9.68 16.25
CA TYR A 257 -10.61 10.23 15.34
C TYR A 257 -10.16 10.13 13.87
N LEU A 258 -8.89 10.39 13.57
CA LEU A 258 -8.36 10.39 12.20
C LEU A 258 -8.07 8.98 11.66
N LEU A 259 -7.51 8.09 12.50
CA LEU A 259 -6.98 6.78 12.09
C LEU A 259 -7.80 5.59 12.63
N GLY A 260 -8.85 5.84 13.42
CA GLY A 260 -9.66 4.79 14.03
C GLY A 260 -9.10 4.25 15.35
N GLY A 261 -9.81 3.28 15.93
CA GLY A 261 -9.52 2.74 17.27
C GLY A 261 -8.49 1.61 17.34
N ASP A 262 -8.08 1.07 16.18
CA ASP A 262 -7.24 -0.14 16.10
C ASP A 262 -5.73 0.15 16.21
N VAL A 263 -5.34 1.42 16.32
CA VAL A 263 -3.94 1.84 16.43
C VAL A 263 -3.50 1.99 17.90
N ALA A 264 -2.29 1.54 18.21
CA ALA A 264 -1.62 1.85 19.46
C ALA A 264 -0.94 3.22 19.35
N ILE A 265 -1.01 4.03 20.40
CA ILE A 265 -0.56 5.43 20.42
C ILE A 265 0.34 5.67 21.64
N ARG A 266 1.44 6.39 21.45
CA ARG A 266 2.29 6.92 22.54
C ARG A 266 2.54 8.41 22.34
N THR A 267 2.11 9.21 23.32
CA THR A 267 2.25 10.67 23.36
C THR A 267 2.80 11.13 24.71
N CYS A 268 3.30 12.37 24.78
CA CYS A 268 3.75 13.02 26.01
C CYS A 268 3.34 14.50 25.97
N ASP A 269 2.96 15.08 27.11
CA ASP A 269 2.51 16.49 27.17
C ASP A 269 3.60 17.47 26.74
N ALA A 270 4.87 17.15 26.99
CA ALA A 270 6.00 18.00 26.64
C ALA A 270 6.32 18.01 25.13
N SER A 271 5.70 17.12 24.34
CA SER A 271 6.05 16.92 22.93
C SER A 271 4.82 17.05 22.02
N GLU A 272 5.03 17.63 20.83
CA GLU A 272 4.04 17.59 19.75
C GLU A 272 4.36 16.46 18.74
N ARG A 273 5.08 15.45 19.21
CA ARG A 273 5.36 14.22 18.47
C ARG A 273 4.55 13.07 19.06
N VAL A 274 4.05 12.22 18.18
CA VAL A 274 3.37 10.97 18.53
C VAL A 274 4.00 9.80 17.80
N LEU A 275 4.09 8.65 18.49
CA LEU A 275 4.35 7.37 17.87
C LEU A 275 3.04 6.60 17.73
N ILE A 276 2.84 6.01 16.57
CA ILE A 276 1.64 5.26 16.18
C ILE A 276 2.07 3.88 15.69
N SER A 277 1.43 2.82 16.18
CA SER A 277 1.64 1.46 15.69
C SER A 277 0.30 0.85 15.30
N GLY A 278 0.25 0.17 14.16
CA GLY A 278 -0.99 -0.42 13.68
C GLY A 278 -0.76 -1.36 12.51
N SER A 279 -1.68 -2.29 12.32
CA SER A 279 -1.67 -3.18 11.15
C SER A 279 -2.32 -2.50 9.95
N GLY A 280 -1.78 -2.69 8.74
CA GLY A 280 -2.29 -2.07 7.52
C GLY A 280 -1.77 -2.72 6.25
N TYR A 281 -1.84 -1.98 5.14
CA TYR A 281 -1.40 -2.41 3.81
C TYR A 281 -0.82 -1.24 3.02
N ILE A 282 0.10 -1.51 2.08
CA ILE A 282 0.56 -0.51 1.11
C ILE A 282 -0.45 -0.43 -0.06
N LEU A 283 -0.96 0.76 -0.32
CA LEU A 283 -1.88 1.05 -1.42
C LEU A 283 -1.17 1.57 -2.67
N GLY A 284 -0.06 2.29 -2.48
CA GLY A 284 0.51 3.09 -3.55
C GLY A 284 1.87 3.69 -3.20
N LYS A 285 2.52 4.29 -4.19
CA LYS A 285 3.71 5.12 -4.02
C LYS A 285 3.72 6.33 -4.94
N VAL A 286 4.40 7.38 -4.51
CA VAL A 286 4.56 8.62 -5.27
C VAL A 286 5.69 8.45 -6.28
N LEU A 287 5.39 8.64 -7.56
CA LEU A 287 6.34 8.54 -8.67
C LEU A 287 6.82 9.89 -9.19
N SER A 288 5.95 10.91 -9.15
CA SER A 288 6.29 12.25 -9.62
C SER A 288 5.63 13.31 -8.76
N VAL A 289 6.29 14.46 -8.66
CA VAL A 289 5.76 15.65 -7.98
C VAL A 289 6.08 16.86 -8.84
N THR A 290 5.05 17.61 -9.21
CA THR A 290 5.18 18.85 -9.96
C THR A 290 4.56 19.99 -9.15
N SER A 291 5.32 21.09 -9.01
CA SER A 291 4.80 22.32 -8.45
C SER A 291 3.94 23.04 -9.49
N SER A 292 2.64 23.21 -9.23
CA SER A 292 1.79 24.02 -10.10
C SER A 292 2.23 25.48 -10.05
N GLN A 293 2.39 26.11 -11.22
CA GLN A 293 2.78 27.53 -11.35
C GLN A 293 1.63 28.51 -11.07
N HIS A 294 0.39 28.02 -10.96
CA HIS A 294 -0.81 28.86 -10.93
C HIS A 294 -1.70 28.68 -9.71
N GLU A 295 -1.50 27.65 -8.88
CA GLU A 295 -2.32 27.39 -7.69
C GLU A 295 -1.48 26.81 -6.56
N ASP A 296 -1.90 27.04 -5.31
CA ASP A 296 -1.13 26.81 -4.08
C ASP A 296 -0.78 25.34 -3.75
N GLY A 297 -1.24 24.36 -4.54
CA GLY A 297 -1.10 22.92 -4.28
C GLY A 297 0.14 22.22 -4.87
N GLN A 298 0.14 20.89 -4.78
CA GLN A 298 1.09 19.99 -5.46
C GLN A 298 0.32 19.05 -6.38
N ASP A 299 0.76 18.92 -7.63
CA ASP A 299 0.30 17.87 -8.53
C ASP A 299 1.23 16.66 -8.36
N VAL A 300 0.67 15.54 -7.93
CA VAL A 300 1.39 14.34 -7.55
C VAL A 300 0.96 13.18 -8.44
N GLY A 301 1.94 12.53 -9.07
CA GLY A 301 1.75 11.28 -9.78
C GLY A 301 1.89 10.10 -8.85
N LEU A 302 0.82 9.32 -8.71
CA LEU A 302 0.73 8.18 -7.81
C LEU A 302 0.59 6.90 -8.62
N ALA A 303 1.34 5.86 -8.28
CA ALA A 303 1.03 4.52 -8.72
C ALA A 303 0.33 3.76 -7.61
N THR A 304 -0.79 3.13 -7.94
CA THR A 304 -1.59 2.33 -7.01
C THR A 304 -1.36 0.85 -7.28
N ARG A 305 -1.43 0.00 -6.26
CA ARG A 305 -1.32 -1.44 -6.47
C ARG A 305 -2.56 -1.95 -7.21
N ASP A 306 -2.31 -2.59 -8.35
CA ASP A 306 -3.35 -3.25 -9.13
C ASP A 306 -3.73 -4.59 -8.46
N ILE A 307 -4.76 -5.27 -8.97
CA ILE A 307 -5.30 -6.54 -8.46
C ILE A 307 -4.22 -7.63 -8.36
N ASP A 308 -3.18 -7.52 -9.18
CA ASP A 308 -2.08 -8.47 -9.26
C ASP A 308 -0.95 -8.17 -8.26
N GLY A 309 -1.04 -7.07 -7.49
CA GLY A 309 -0.08 -6.66 -6.48
C GLY A 309 1.08 -5.77 -6.97
N SER A 310 1.19 -5.47 -8.28
CA SER A 310 2.20 -4.51 -8.77
C SER A 310 1.64 -3.10 -8.86
N PHE A 311 2.52 -2.11 -8.85
CA PHE A 311 2.14 -0.72 -9.10
C PHE A 311 1.65 -0.55 -10.55
N GLY A 312 0.39 -0.19 -10.69
CA GLY A 312 -0.28 0.12 -11.95
C GLY A 312 0.14 1.47 -12.54
N PRO A 313 -0.53 1.93 -13.60
CA PRO A 313 -0.17 3.18 -14.27
C PRO A 313 -0.29 4.38 -13.34
N GLU A 314 0.57 5.36 -13.59
CA GLU A 314 0.59 6.63 -12.85
C GLU A 314 -0.75 7.37 -13.03
N THR A 315 -1.36 7.72 -11.92
CA THR A 315 -2.58 8.54 -11.85
C THR A 315 -2.20 9.88 -11.24
N GLN A 316 -2.62 10.98 -11.86
CA GLN A 316 -2.40 12.30 -11.30
C GLN A 316 -3.45 12.66 -10.26
N TRP A 317 -2.96 13.23 -9.16
CA TRP A 317 -3.76 13.71 -8.04
C TRP A 317 -3.28 15.09 -7.63
N ARG A 318 -4.24 15.95 -7.28
CA ARG A 318 -3.96 17.30 -6.80
C ARG A 318 -4.08 17.33 -5.28
N LEU A 319 -2.99 17.65 -4.60
CA LEU A 319 -2.95 17.83 -3.15
C LEU A 319 -2.99 19.32 -2.79
N PRO A 320 -3.57 19.68 -1.62
CA PRO A 320 -3.56 21.05 -1.14
C PRO A 320 -2.15 21.54 -0.78
N ALA A 321 -2.04 22.83 -0.47
CA ALA A 321 -0.83 23.45 0.05
C ALA A 321 -0.52 22.88 1.45
N ILE A 322 0.27 21.82 1.53
CA ILE A 322 0.60 21.16 2.79
C ILE A 322 1.87 21.72 3.44
N ALA A 323 1.93 21.63 4.77
CA ALA A 323 3.06 22.09 5.56
C ALA A 323 4.33 21.28 5.30
N LYS A 324 4.20 19.97 5.05
CA LYS A 324 5.29 19.07 4.68
C LYS A 324 5.07 18.57 3.26
N PRO A 325 5.84 19.04 2.25
CA PRO A 325 5.58 18.69 0.87
C PRO A 325 5.80 17.20 0.62
N VAL A 326 4.90 16.60 -0.16
CA VAL A 326 5.05 15.23 -0.67
C VAL A 326 6.23 15.17 -1.62
N GLN A 327 6.97 14.07 -1.59
CA GLN A 327 8.17 13.81 -2.38
C GLN A 327 8.04 12.49 -3.13
N VAL A 328 8.83 12.37 -4.20
CA VAL A 328 8.99 11.10 -4.92
C VAL A 328 9.55 10.04 -3.98
N GLY A 329 8.93 8.86 -3.96
CA GLY A 329 9.26 7.76 -3.06
C GLY A 329 8.42 7.70 -1.78
N ASP A 330 7.59 8.71 -1.49
CA ASP A 330 6.63 8.61 -0.39
C ASP A 330 5.62 7.47 -0.66
N LEU A 331 5.28 6.72 0.39
CA LEU A 331 4.40 5.57 0.32
C LEU A 331 2.99 5.94 0.78
N ILE A 332 1.98 5.28 0.21
CA ILE A 332 0.59 5.42 0.62
C ILE A 332 0.19 4.11 1.30
N CYS A 333 -0.25 4.18 2.55
CA CYS A 333 -0.72 3.03 3.30
C CYS A 333 -2.15 3.21 3.80
N GLN A 334 -2.86 2.09 3.98
CA GLN A 334 -4.14 2.03 4.67
C GLN A 334 -3.97 1.29 5.98
N LEU A 335 -4.15 1.98 7.11
CA LEU A 335 -4.23 1.33 8.41
C LEU A 335 -5.61 0.69 8.59
N ARG A 336 -5.66 -0.47 9.26
CA ARG A 336 -6.93 -1.10 9.66
C ARG A 336 -7.68 -0.19 10.62
N GLY A 337 -8.99 -0.10 10.46
CA GLY A 337 -9.86 0.79 11.23
C GLY A 337 -9.87 2.25 10.77
N ALA A 338 -8.88 2.70 9.99
CA ALA A 338 -8.88 4.03 9.41
C ALA A 338 -9.83 4.12 8.20
N ALA A 339 -10.61 5.19 8.12
CA ALA A 339 -11.55 5.41 7.01
C ALA A 339 -10.86 5.90 5.72
N LYS A 340 -9.69 6.51 5.85
CA LYS A 340 -8.91 7.13 4.77
C LYS A 340 -7.45 6.65 4.82
N PRO A 341 -6.70 6.71 3.71
CA PRO A 341 -5.30 6.29 3.69
C PRO A 341 -4.39 7.28 4.43
N THR A 342 -3.09 7.03 4.45
CA THR A 342 -2.06 7.90 5.05
C THR A 342 -0.83 7.90 4.15
N ILE A 343 -0.21 9.05 3.95
CA ILE A 343 1.05 9.16 3.20
C ILE A 343 2.21 9.21 4.18
N ILE A 344 3.18 8.32 4.00
CA ILE A 344 4.32 8.12 4.89
C ILE A 344 5.63 8.21 4.12
N ARG A 345 6.67 8.71 4.76
CA ARG A 345 8.04 8.81 4.22
C ARG A 345 9.00 7.97 5.05
N LEU A 346 9.86 7.22 4.37
CA LEU A 346 10.98 6.54 5.04
C LEU A 346 11.97 7.60 5.55
N CYS A 347 12.18 7.64 6.86
CA CYS A 347 13.28 8.34 7.53
C CYS A 347 14.41 7.33 7.81
N HIS A 348 15.43 7.73 8.58
CA HIS A 348 16.63 6.90 8.77
C HIS A 348 16.30 5.45 9.16
N ASP A 349 15.40 5.25 10.13
CA ASP A 349 15.05 3.97 10.75
C ASP A 349 13.55 3.73 10.94
N HIS A 350 12.70 4.71 10.62
CA HIS A 350 11.25 4.65 10.83
C HIS A 350 10.49 5.38 9.72
N PHE A 351 9.16 5.27 9.71
CA PHE A 351 8.30 6.01 8.79
C PHE A 351 7.68 7.23 9.47
N SER A 352 7.75 8.41 8.84
CA SER A 352 7.05 9.60 9.31
C SER A 352 5.80 9.89 8.48
N ILE A 353 4.71 10.27 9.14
CA ILE A 353 3.47 10.70 8.49
C ILE A 353 3.67 12.09 7.87
N ILE A 354 3.43 12.18 6.56
CA ILE A 354 3.49 13.42 5.78
C ILE A 354 2.09 14.00 5.57
N LEU A 355 1.11 13.14 5.25
CA LEU A 355 -0.32 13.48 5.25
C LEU A 355 -1.13 12.44 6.00
N ILE A 356 -2.06 12.91 6.83
CA ILE A 356 -2.94 12.05 7.61
C ILE A 356 -4.37 12.08 7.04
N ALA A 357 -4.91 10.89 6.74
CA ALA A 357 -6.29 10.75 6.27
C ALA A 357 -6.67 11.68 5.08
N PRO A 358 -5.84 11.85 4.03
CA PRO A 358 -6.24 12.66 2.88
C PRO A 358 -7.45 12.06 2.17
N SER A 359 -8.23 12.92 1.52
CA SER A 359 -9.42 12.55 0.75
C SER A 359 -9.03 11.90 -0.61
N LEU A 360 -8.34 10.76 -0.54
CA LEU A 360 -7.92 9.93 -1.66
C LEU A 360 -8.78 8.67 -1.73
N GLU A 361 -9.59 8.53 -2.78
CA GLU A 361 -10.33 7.30 -3.04
C GLU A 361 -9.46 6.30 -3.80
N LEU A 362 -8.91 5.33 -3.08
CA LEU A 362 -8.08 4.27 -3.64
C LEU A 362 -8.77 2.93 -3.48
N LYS A 363 -8.63 2.06 -4.50
CA LYS A 363 -9.12 0.68 -4.41
C LYS A 363 -8.30 -0.06 -3.36
N GLN A 364 -8.99 -0.78 -2.49
CA GLN A 364 -8.31 -1.64 -1.51
C GLN A 364 -7.59 -2.78 -2.23
N PRO A 365 -6.38 -3.15 -1.80
CA PRO A 365 -5.65 -4.28 -2.35
C PRO A 365 -6.42 -5.58 -2.07
N VAL A 366 -6.28 -6.55 -2.98
CA VAL A 366 -6.87 -7.89 -2.84
C VAL A 366 -6.02 -8.79 -1.92
N SER A 367 -4.87 -8.28 -1.44
CA SER A 367 -3.95 -9.02 -0.58
C SER A 367 -4.47 -9.12 0.86
N ASP A 368 -4.50 -10.34 1.40
CA ASP A 368 -4.88 -10.62 2.80
C ASP A 368 -3.74 -10.37 3.81
N THR A 369 -2.48 -10.25 3.36
CA THR A 369 -1.32 -10.07 4.26
C THR A 369 -1.20 -8.65 4.78
N SER A 370 -1.53 -8.46 6.06
CA SER A 370 -1.39 -7.19 6.74
C SER A 370 0.03 -7.01 7.29
N LEU A 371 0.60 -5.82 7.06
CA LEU A 371 1.90 -5.40 7.59
C LEU A 371 1.70 -4.63 8.90
N VAL A 372 2.69 -4.69 9.79
CA VAL A 372 2.72 -3.86 11.00
C VAL A 372 3.50 -2.58 10.69
N PHE A 373 2.87 -1.44 10.91
CA PHE A 373 3.44 -0.12 10.72
C PHE A 373 3.86 0.46 12.07
N PHE A 374 5.03 1.10 12.08
CA PHE A 374 5.51 1.97 13.15
C PHE A 374 5.75 3.35 12.55
N LEU A 375 4.87 4.28 12.91
CA LEU A 375 4.79 5.61 12.32
C LEU A 375 5.09 6.67 13.37
N SER A 376 5.83 7.71 13.00
CA SER A 376 5.94 8.94 13.76
C SER A 376 5.11 10.04 13.11
N TRP A 377 4.44 10.88 13.90
CA TRP A 377 3.87 12.12 13.40
C TRP A 377 4.36 13.27 14.27
N ASP A 378 5.19 14.12 13.67
CA ASP A 378 5.93 15.17 14.36
C ASP A 378 5.45 16.54 13.91
N TRP A 379 4.86 17.31 14.82
CA TRP A 379 4.43 18.68 14.52
C TRP A 379 5.48 19.77 14.79
N GLN A 380 6.59 19.41 15.45
CA GLN A 380 7.67 20.33 15.79
C GLN A 380 8.64 20.52 14.63
N ASP A 381 8.81 19.50 13.79
CA ASP A 381 9.72 19.55 12.64
C ASP A 381 9.04 20.17 11.41
N ALA A 382 9.06 21.49 11.34
CA ALA A 382 8.57 22.26 10.20
C ALA A 382 9.53 22.22 8.98
N HIS A 383 10.76 21.71 9.14
CA HIS A 383 11.85 21.92 8.20
C HIS A 383 12.63 20.64 7.99
N GLY A 384 12.39 19.97 6.87
CA GLY A 384 13.19 18.81 6.45
C GLY A 384 14.69 19.11 6.45
N LYS A 385 15.36 18.80 7.56
CA LYS A 385 16.80 18.48 7.64
C LYS A 385 17.04 16.98 7.56
N LEU A 386 16.04 16.20 7.15
CA LEU A 386 16.09 14.74 7.04
C LEU A 386 16.65 14.24 5.70
N SER A 387 17.27 15.11 4.88
CA SER A 387 17.98 14.71 3.66
C SER A 387 19.51 14.84 3.74
N ASN A 388 20.09 15.23 4.87
CA ASN A 388 21.54 15.15 5.06
C ASN A 388 21.87 13.95 5.95
N LEU A 389 22.49 12.93 5.33
CA LEU A 389 23.04 11.73 5.96
C LEU A 389 24.14 12.01 7.00
N ASP A 390 24.52 13.28 7.26
CA ASP A 390 25.70 13.65 8.06
C ASP A 390 25.42 14.36 9.41
N ASP A 391 24.18 14.72 9.75
CA ASP A 391 23.91 15.52 10.97
C ASP A 391 23.55 14.65 12.20
N ALA A 392 24.46 13.76 12.61
CA ALA A 392 24.35 12.95 13.84
C ALA A 392 24.65 13.74 15.15
N GLN A 393 24.71 15.07 15.12
CA GLN A 393 25.12 15.88 16.27
C GLN A 393 24.20 17.10 16.52
N ARG A 394 22.95 16.83 16.92
CA ARG A 394 22.20 17.75 17.78
C ARG A 394 21.50 16.95 18.89
N PRO A 395 21.45 17.48 20.13
CA PRO A 395 20.77 16.82 21.22
C PRO A 395 19.27 16.84 20.93
N VAL A 396 18.72 15.71 20.50
CA VAL A 396 17.29 15.46 20.43
C VAL A 396 16.75 15.57 21.86
N ASP A 397 15.66 16.30 22.04
CA ASP A 397 14.98 16.42 23.32
C ASP A 397 14.55 15.01 23.81
N TYR A 398 15.18 14.52 24.88
CA TYR A 398 15.21 13.11 25.32
C TYR A 398 13.88 12.60 25.92
N SER A 399 12.74 13.23 25.66
CA SER A 399 11.49 12.93 26.38
C SER A 399 10.72 11.70 25.86
N LEU A 400 10.88 11.33 24.58
CA LEU A 400 10.27 10.15 23.97
C LEU A 400 11.32 9.40 23.13
N PRO A 401 11.62 8.11 23.41
CA PRO A 401 12.45 7.28 22.54
C PRO A 401 11.84 7.19 21.14
N TRP A 402 12.67 7.02 20.10
CA TRP A 402 12.19 6.82 18.73
C TRP A 402 11.61 5.41 18.49
N HIS A 403 11.80 4.49 19.45
CA HIS A 403 11.34 3.11 19.40
C HIS A 403 10.23 2.84 20.42
N TRP A 404 9.39 1.85 20.13
CA TRP A 404 8.32 1.36 21.00
C TRP A 404 8.81 0.53 22.20
N GLY A 405 10.11 0.26 22.30
CA GLY A 405 10.71 -0.53 23.38
C GLY A 405 10.69 0.10 24.75
N ASN A 406 10.56 -0.74 25.79
CA ASN A 406 11.06 -0.45 27.13
C ASN A 406 12.35 -1.24 27.38
N GLN A 407 13.21 -0.74 28.27
CA GLN A 407 14.41 -1.41 28.78
C GLN A 407 14.07 -2.71 29.54
N CYS A 408 13.55 -3.77 28.90
CA CYS A 408 13.64 -5.16 29.37
C CYS A 408 12.93 -6.13 28.40
N ALA A 409 13.74 -6.89 27.65
CA ALA A 409 13.59 -8.32 27.32
C ALA A 409 14.49 -8.62 26.10
N ALA A 410 15.31 -9.66 26.24
CA ALA A 410 16.44 -10.15 25.43
C ALA A 410 16.30 -10.32 23.88
N CYS A 411 15.43 -9.60 23.18
CA CYS A 411 15.48 -9.39 21.73
C CYS A 411 14.81 -8.03 21.47
N SER A 412 15.60 -7.00 21.15
CA SER A 412 15.17 -5.60 21.27
C SER A 412 14.01 -5.26 20.32
N SER A 413 13.02 -4.52 20.82
CA SER A 413 11.90 -3.98 20.03
C SER A 413 12.34 -3.26 18.75
N GLU A 414 13.55 -2.70 18.76
CA GLU A 414 14.18 -1.98 17.65
C GLU A 414 14.46 -2.90 16.44
N LEU A 415 14.95 -4.13 16.67
CA LEU A 415 15.15 -5.10 15.59
C LEU A 415 13.81 -5.54 14.97
N HIS A 416 12.75 -5.61 15.77
CA HIS A 416 11.41 -5.89 15.27
C HIS A 416 10.85 -4.73 14.42
N GLU A 417 11.05 -3.48 14.83
CA GLU A 417 10.68 -2.30 14.05
C GLU A 417 11.44 -2.22 12.72
N LEU A 418 12.75 -2.51 12.73
CA LEU A 418 13.58 -2.59 11.53
C LEU A 418 13.15 -3.73 10.60
N TRP A 419 12.78 -4.88 11.17
CA TRP A 419 12.20 -6.01 10.42
C TRP A 419 10.92 -5.59 9.71
N CYS A 420 9.97 -5.00 10.43
CA CYS A 420 8.72 -4.48 9.86
C CYS A 420 8.98 -3.42 8.77
N THR A 421 9.94 -2.54 8.99
CA THR A 421 10.38 -1.55 7.98
C THR A 421 10.91 -2.23 6.72
N GLY A 422 11.75 -3.26 6.85
CA GLY A 422 12.24 -4.05 5.73
C GLY A 422 11.12 -4.74 4.94
N LEU A 423 10.10 -5.28 5.64
CA LEU A 423 8.93 -5.87 5.00
C LEU A 423 8.09 -4.85 4.24
N ILE A 424 7.88 -3.65 4.80
CA ILE A 424 7.17 -2.56 4.13
C ILE A 424 7.91 -2.15 2.85
N LEU A 425 9.24 -2.03 2.91
CA LEU A 425 10.06 -1.63 1.77
C LEU A 425 10.09 -2.70 0.68
N ASP A 426 10.10 -3.98 1.05
CA ASP A 426 9.96 -5.08 0.09
C ASP A 426 8.60 -5.01 -0.63
N GLU A 427 7.52 -4.75 0.12
CA GLU A 427 6.17 -4.61 -0.45
C GLU A 427 6.03 -3.34 -1.32
N ALA A 428 6.80 -2.29 -1.03
CA ALA A 428 6.89 -1.07 -1.83
C ALA A 428 7.79 -1.20 -3.08
N GLU A 429 8.36 -2.38 -3.32
CA GLU A 429 9.33 -2.67 -4.39
C GLU A 429 10.63 -1.84 -4.25
N GLU A 430 10.96 -1.36 -3.05
CA GLU A 430 12.18 -0.62 -2.73
C GLU A 430 13.29 -1.58 -2.26
N TYR A 431 13.61 -2.55 -3.10
CA TYR A 431 14.39 -3.74 -2.73
C TYR A 431 15.78 -3.44 -2.15
N ARG A 432 16.48 -2.41 -2.63
CA ARG A 432 17.80 -2.02 -2.08
C ARG A 432 17.70 -1.48 -0.66
N LEU A 433 16.66 -0.71 -0.38
CA LEU A 433 16.42 -0.17 0.97
C LEU A 433 15.97 -1.30 1.90
N ALA A 434 15.12 -2.19 1.40
CA ALA A 434 14.68 -3.39 2.12
C ALA A 434 15.87 -4.31 2.46
N GLU A 435 16.77 -4.57 1.51
CA GLU A 435 18.01 -5.33 1.72
C GLU A 435 18.84 -4.74 2.85
N ASN A 436 19.12 -3.43 2.79
CA ASN A 436 19.91 -2.74 3.81
C ASN A 436 19.31 -2.90 5.22
N LYS A 437 17.98 -2.75 5.34
CA LYS A 437 17.28 -2.92 6.62
C LYS A 437 17.31 -4.34 7.14
N LEU A 438 17.06 -5.32 6.28
CA LEU A 438 17.08 -6.72 6.68
C LEU A 438 18.50 -7.21 6.99
N GLN A 439 19.55 -6.68 6.35
CA GLN A 439 20.94 -6.96 6.72
C GLN A 439 21.25 -6.48 8.14
N GLN A 440 20.79 -5.29 8.53
CA GLN A 440 20.93 -4.80 9.91
C GLN A 440 20.20 -5.71 10.91
N VAL A 441 19.00 -6.18 10.55
CA VAL A 441 18.23 -7.12 11.37
C VAL A 441 18.95 -8.45 11.51
N LEU A 442 19.50 -9.00 10.42
CA LEU A 442 20.23 -10.26 10.42
C LEU A 442 21.44 -10.20 11.35
N SER A 443 22.30 -9.17 11.20
CA SER A 443 23.44 -8.97 12.09
C SER A 443 23.01 -8.89 13.56
N GLY A 444 21.93 -8.13 13.84
CA GLY A 444 21.39 -8.03 15.19
C GLY A 444 20.84 -9.35 15.75
N TYR A 445 20.17 -10.16 14.92
CA TYR A 445 19.68 -11.49 15.34
C TYR A 445 20.81 -12.49 15.56
N GLU A 446 21.80 -12.55 14.68
CA GLU A 446 22.98 -13.40 14.87
C GLU A 446 23.71 -13.08 16.18
N GLU A 447 23.86 -11.80 16.52
CA GLU A 447 24.49 -11.34 17.76
C GLU A 447 23.67 -11.63 19.02
N THR A 448 22.34 -11.47 18.96
CA THR A 448 21.48 -11.51 20.16
C THR A 448 20.85 -12.85 20.44
N ILE A 449 20.41 -13.57 19.41
CA ILE A 449 19.61 -14.81 19.53
C ILE A 449 20.25 -16.01 18.81
N GLY A 450 21.26 -15.78 17.97
CA GLY A 450 22.08 -16.80 17.33
C GLY A 450 21.63 -17.19 15.92
N ALA A 451 22.56 -17.77 15.14
CA ALA A 451 22.37 -18.10 13.72
C ALA A 451 21.27 -19.15 13.44
N GLU A 452 21.07 -20.10 14.36
CA GLU A 452 20.13 -21.21 14.21
C GLU A 452 18.70 -20.87 14.72
N ASP A 453 18.48 -19.67 15.25
CA ASP A 453 17.14 -19.26 15.70
C ASP A 453 16.20 -19.12 14.50
N PRO A 454 14.94 -19.60 14.58
CA PRO A 454 13.98 -19.51 13.49
C PRO A 454 13.80 -18.10 12.92
N ARG A 455 13.94 -17.04 13.74
CA ARG A 455 13.83 -15.65 13.28
C ARG A 455 15.03 -15.23 12.44
N THR A 456 16.22 -15.70 12.80
CA THR A 456 17.44 -15.47 12.03
C THR A 456 17.34 -16.15 10.67
N LEU A 457 16.90 -17.42 10.65
CA LEU A 457 16.66 -18.18 9.42
C LEU A 457 15.60 -17.52 8.52
N VAL A 458 14.47 -17.09 9.09
CA VAL A 458 13.43 -16.35 8.35
C VAL A 458 13.97 -15.03 7.77
N CYS A 459 14.86 -14.34 8.50
CA CYS A 459 15.51 -13.14 7.99
C CYS A 459 16.47 -13.42 6.84
N MET A 460 17.25 -14.52 6.93
CA MET A 460 18.11 -14.99 5.85
C MET A 460 17.30 -15.35 4.59
N ASP A 461 16.20 -16.09 4.75
CA ASP A 461 15.31 -16.46 3.64
C ASP A 461 14.73 -15.21 2.95
N LYS A 462 14.33 -14.22 3.75
CA LYS A 462 13.80 -12.96 3.22
C LYS A 462 14.88 -12.15 2.49
N LEU A 463 16.10 -12.09 3.01
CA LEU A 463 17.23 -11.47 2.32
C LEU A 463 17.59 -12.17 1.01
N ALA A 464 17.58 -13.51 0.99
CA ALA A 464 17.80 -14.28 -0.23
C ALA A 464 16.74 -13.95 -1.28
N LEU A 465 15.46 -13.82 -0.88
CA LEU A 465 14.39 -13.38 -1.76
C LEU A 465 14.66 -11.97 -2.32
N ILE A 466 15.10 -11.03 -1.49
CA ILE A 466 15.41 -9.66 -1.93
C ILE A 466 16.63 -9.64 -2.88
N HIS A 467 17.71 -10.35 -2.56
CA HIS A 467 18.87 -10.45 -3.46
C HIS A 467 18.49 -11.06 -4.81
N LYS A 468 17.55 -12.02 -4.83
CA LYS A 468 16.98 -12.57 -6.07
C LYS A 468 16.20 -11.50 -6.85
N LYS A 469 15.35 -10.71 -6.18
CA LYS A 469 14.62 -9.59 -6.81
C LYS A 469 15.55 -8.50 -7.34
N LEU A 470 16.69 -8.26 -6.69
CA LEU A 470 17.73 -7.32 -7.12
C LEU A 470 18.65 -7.86 -8.22
N GLY A 471 18.56 -9.15 -8.55
CA GLY A 471 19.50 -9.81 -9.47
C GLY A 471 20.93 -9.89 -8.94
N LEU A 472 21.13 -9.78 -7.61
CA LEU A 472 22.44 -9.87 -6.94
C LEU A 472 22.84 -11.32 -6.65
N LEU A 473 21.85 -12.19 -6.51
CA LEU A 473 22.08 -13.60 -6.80
C LEU A 473 22.22 -13.67 -8.31
N ASN A 474 23.46 -13.71 -8.79
CA ASN A 474 23.73 -14.24 -10.12
C ASN A 474 22.87 -15.50 -10.24
N ASP A 475 22.11 -15.65 -11.32
CA ASP A 475 21.67 -16.97 -11.75
C ASP A 475 22.87 -17.87 -11.51
N GLU A 476 22.73 -18.83 -10.59
CA GLU A 476 23.81 -19.74 -10.20
C GLU A 476 24.62 -20.05 -11.45
N GLU A 477 25.96 -19.92 -11.36
CA GLU A 477 26.87 -20.15 -12.49
C GLU A 477 26.21 -21.11 -13.47
N PRO A 478 25.93 -20.71 -14.74
CA PRO A 478 24.95 -21.38 -15.60
C PRO A 478 25.21 -22.88 -15.88
N ASN A 479 26.27 -23.44 -15.29
CA ASN A 479 26.78 -24.78 -15.38
C ASN A 479 26.87 -25.54 -14.03
N MET A 480 26.23 -25.10 -12.94
CA MET A 480 26.10 -25.87 -11.69
C MET A 480 24.66 -26.35 -11.51
N VAL A 481 24.50 -27.59 -11.04
CA VAL A 481 23.19 -28.15 -10.68
C VAL A 481 22.98 -27.89 -9.19
N PRO A 482 21.89 -27.22 -8.78
CA PRO A 482 21.58 -26.99 -7.37
C PRO A 482 21.60 -28.29 -6.56
N GLU A 483 21.96 -28.23 -5.28
CA GLU A 483 22.07 -29.42 -4.43
C GLU A 483 20.74 -30.16 -4.30
N GLU A 484 19.61 -29.43 -4.26
CA GLU A 484 18.27 -30.02 -4.21
C GLU A 484 17.91 -30.78 -5.50
N LEU A 485 18.53 -30.43 -6.64
CA LEU A 485 18.33 -31.09 -7.93
C LEU A 485 19.45 -32.08 -8.25
N ARG A 486 20.17 -32.56 -7.23
CA ARG A 486 21.31 -33.47 -7.39
C ARG A 486 21.00 -34.64 -8.32
N GLY A 487 21.86 -34.80 -9.32
CA GLY A 487 21.77 -35.85 -10.33
C GLY A 487 21.06 -35.43 -11.61
N LEU A 488 20.46 -34.22 -11.70
CA LEU A 488 19.95 -33.67 -12.96
C LEU A 488 21.10 -33.48 -13.96
N ARG A 489 20.92 -33.84 -15.23
CA ARG A 489 21.95 -33.56 -16.24
C ARG A 489 21.99 -32.06 -16.53
N LEU A 490 23.19 -31.50 -16.64
CA LEU A 490 23.41 -30.08 -16.97
C LEU A 490 22.69 -29.65 -18.25
N SER A 491 22.62 -30.51 -19.26
CA SER A 491 21.89 -30.24 -20.51
C SER A 491 20.39 -29.97 -20.31
N GLU A 492 19.80 -30.53 -19.25
CA GLU A 492 18.38 -30.33 -18.94
C GLU A 492 18.11 -28.89 -18.49
N LEU A 493 19.02 -28.29 -17.71
CA LEU A 493 18.87 -26.94 -17.18
C LEU A 493 18.70 -25.90 -18.29
N SER A 494 19.42 -26.08 -19.41
CA SER A 494 19.27 -25.24 -20.59
C SER A 494 17.93 -25.46 -21.30
N SER A 495 17.45 -26.70 -21.34
CA SER A 495 16.18 -27.04 -22.01
C SER A 495 14.92 -26.67 -21.21
N LEU A 496 15.04 -26.43 -19.90
CA LEU A 496 13.90 -25.98 -19.07
C LEU A 496 13.26 -24.69 -19.62
N ASN A 497 14.08 -23.82 -20.22
CA ASN A 497 13.61 -22.57 -20.78
C ASN A 497 12.72 -22.78 -22.01
N ASP A 498 13.02 -23.77 -22.83
CA ASP A 498 12.21 -24.14 -24.00
C ASP A 498 10.92 -24.87 -23.61
N TRP A 499 10.95 -25.58 -22.49
CA TRP A 499 9.81 -26.37 -22.02
C TRP A 499 8.85 -25.57 -21.15
N THR A 500 9.26 -24.40 -20.67
CA THR A 500 8.47 -23.52 -19.81
C THR A 500 8.09 -22.28 -20.59
N LEU A 501 6.78 -22.02 -20.69
CA LEU A 501 6.19 -21.01 -21.57
C LEU A 501 5.38 -20.00 -20.78
N ARG A 502 5.42 -18.73 -21.21
CA ARG A 502 4.62 -17.67 -20.62
C ARG A 502 3.24 -17.63 -21.27
N LEU A 503 2.20 -17.52 -20.45
CA LEU A 503 0.83 -17.27 -20.87
C LEU A 503 0.48 -15.79 -20.66
N LYS A 504 -0.21 -15.20 -21.62
CA LYS A 504 -0.90 -13.92 -21.50
C LYS A 504 -2.34 -14.13 -21.94
N PHE A 505 -3.29 -13.64 -21.17
CA PHE A 505 -4.71 -13.88 -21.45
C PHE A 505 -5.57 -12.77 -20.84
N LYS A 506 -6.83 -12.67 -21.25
CA LYS A 506 -7.81 -11.74 -20.71
C LYS A 506 -8.90 -12.47 -19.95
N GLN A 507 -9.21 -12.00 -18.75
CA GLN A 507 -10.36 -12.44 -17.97
C GLN A 507 -11.11 -11.23 -17.45
N LYS A 508 -12.43 -11.19 -17.66
CA LYS A 508 -13.29 -10.05 -17.27
C LYS A 508 -12.75 -8.69 -17.78
N GLY A 509 -12.13 -8.68 -18.97
CA GLY A 509 -11.53 -7.49 -19.59
C GLY A 509 -10.11 -7.13 -19.12
N VAL A 510 -9.57 -7.82 -18.11
CA VAL A 510 -8.24 -7.55 -17.53
C VAL A 510 -7.19 -8.50 -18.11
N ILE A 511 -6.04 -7.97 -18.50
CA ILE A 511 -4.89 -8.78 -18.96
C ILE A 511 -4.23 -9.42 -17.73
N ARG A 512 -4.01 -10.72 -17.81
CA ARG A 512 -3.36 -11.55 -16.78
C ARG A 512 -2.23 -12.36 -17.41
N TYR A 513 -1.32 -12.80 -16.55
CA TYR A 513 -0.18 -13.63 -16.93
C TYR A 513 -0.16 -14.91 -16.10
N GLY A 514 0.41 -15.96 -16.68
CA GLY A 514 0.63 -17.23 -16.02
C GLY A 514 1.78 -17.99 -16.68
N THR A 515 2.06 -19.17 -16.17
CA THR A 515 3.04 -20.09 -16.74
C THR A 515 2.34 -21.35 -17.25
N ALA A 516 2.84 -21.91 -18.34
CA ALA A 516 2.52 -23.26 -18.78
C ALA A 516 3.82 -24.02 -19.03
N PHE A 517 3.77 -25.34 -19.02
CA PHE A 517 4.93 -26.16 -19.40
C PHE A 517 4.55 -27.35 -20.24
N ARG A 518 5.49 -27.77 -21.08
CA ARG A 518 5.34 -28.94 -21.93
C ARG A 518 5.63 -30.21 -21.15
N ILE A 519 4.69 -31.16 -21.18
CA ILE A 519 4.89 -32.51 -20.66
C ILE A 519 5.16 -33.47 -21.81
N ASN A 520 6.15 -34.34 -21.67
CA ASN A 520 6.50 -35.31 -22.69
C ASN A 520 5.60 -36.55 -22.60
N ILE A 521 4.65 -36.69 -23.52
CA ILE A 521 3.77 -37.86 -23.63
C ILE A 521 4.21 -38.69 -24.85
N PRO A 522 4.60 -39.96 -24.68
CA PRO A 522 4.98 -40.82 -25.80
C PRO A 522 3.82 -41.08 -26.77
N GLY A 523 4.11 -41.08 -28.07
CA GLY A 523 3.17 -41.55 -29.10
C GLY A 523 2.04 -40.60 -29.47
N VAL A 524 2.03 -39.36 -28.98
CA VAL A 524 1.01 -38.35 -29.35
C VAL A 524 1.49 -37.43 -30.47
N GLU A 525 0.59 -37.13 -31.40
CA GLU A 525 0.82 -36.22 -32.54
C GLU A 525 0.75 -34.74 -32.12
N ARG A 526 0.08 -34.44 -30.99
CA ARG A 526 -0.09 -33.08 -30.47
C ARG A 526 0.84 -32.80 -29.30
N ALA A 527 1.35 -31.58 -29.20
CA ALA A 527 2.03 -31.10 -28.01
C ALA A 527 1.02 -30.88 -26.88
N VAL A 528 1.41 -31.18 -25.64
CA VAL A 528 0.56 -31.01 -24.45
C VAL A 528 1.24 -30.03 -23.51
N LEU A 529 0.61 -28.89 -23.28
CA LEU A 529 1.02 -27.94 -22.25
C LEU A 529 0.11 -28.07 -21.03
N LEU A 530 0.68 -28.16 -19.86
CA LEU A 530 -0.04 -28.14 -18.58
C LEU A 530 0.07 -26.75 -17.95
N THR A 531 -0.99 -26.34 -17.26
CA THR A 531 -1.04 -25.08 -16.54
C THR A 531 -2.11 -25.13 -15.44
N ALA A 532 -2.16 -24.11 -14.58
CA ALA A 532 -3.20 -23.99 -13.57
C ALA A 532 -4.55 -23.64 -14.22
N ARG A 533 -5.64 -24.20 -13.68
CA ARG A 533 -7.01 -24.01 -14.22
C ARG A 533 -7.39 -22.53 -14.32
N ARG A 534 -7.00 -21.73 -13.33
CA ARG A 534 -7.21 -20.27 -13.27
C ARG A 534 -6.63 -19.50 -14.45
N ASN A 535 -5.62 -20.04 -15.14
CA ASN A 535 -5.05 -19.40 -16.32
C ASN A 535 -5.95 -19.59 -17.55
N LEU A 536 -6.75 -20.66 -17.56
CA LEU A 536 -7.58 -21.07 -18.70
C LEU A 536 -9.04 -20.69 -18.56
N ALA A 537 -9.55 -20.53 -17.33
CA ALA A 537 -10.93 -20.16 -17.07
C ALA A 537 -11.08 -19.35 -15.78
N ASP A 538 -12.09 -18.48 -15.74
CA ASP A 538 -12.50 -17.75 -14.55
C ASP A 538 -13.28 -18.63 -13.56
N GLU A 539 -13.58 -18.08 -12.38
CA GLU A 539 -14.35 -18.74 -11.32
C GLU A 539 -15.71 -19.30 -11.77
N GLN A 540 -16.32 -18.70 -12.80
CA GLN A 540 -17.60 -19.11 -13.36
C GLN A 540 -17.44 -20.19 -14.46
N GLY A 541 -16.20 -20.64 -14.72
CA GLY A 541 -15.87 -21.63 -15.73
C GLY A 541 -15.82 -21.06 -17.16
N ARG A 542 -15.87 -19.73 -17.33
CA ARG A 542 -15.75 -19.10 -18.65
C ARG A 542 -14.29 -19.05 -19.06
N LEU A 543 -14.01 -19.47 -20.30
CA LEU A 543 -12.64 -19.53 -20.83
C LEU A 543 -11.99 -18.15 -20.89
N SER A 544 -10.70 -18.11 -20.59
CA SER A 544 -9.84 -16.95 -20.80
C SER A 544 -9.83 -16.55 -22.28
N GLN A 545 -9.97 -15.26 -22.54
CA GLN A 545 -9.94 -14.67 -23.88
C GLN A 545 -8.51 -14.31 -24.29
N ASP A 546 -8.25 -14.14 -25.59
CA ASP A 546 -6.96 -13.69 -26.11
C ASP A 546 -5.75 -14.46 -25.53
N LEU A 547 -5.86 -15.78 -25.39
CA LEU A 547 -4.80 -16.63 -24.85
C LEU A 547 -3.61 -16.70 -25.82
N GLU A 548 -2.52 -16.05 -25.43
CA GLU A 548 -1.26 -15.98 -26.13
C GLU A 548 -0.16 -16.73 -25.36
N ILE A 549 0.69 -17.44 -26.09
CA ILE A 549 1.75 -18.29 -25.55
C ILE A 549 3.09 -17.78 -26.10
N TYR A 550 4.03 -17.52 -25.21
CA TYR A 550 5.33 -16.95 -25.51
C TYR A 550 6.46 -17.86 -25.01
N ASN A 551 7.58 -17.86 -25.73
CA ASN A 551 8.84 -18.46 -25.29
C ASN A 551 9.74 -17.44 -24.57
N GLU A 552 10.88 -17.90 -24.04
CA GLU A 552 11.83 -17.12 -23.22
C GLU A 552 12.33 -15.80 -23.84
N HIS A 553 12.25 -15.64 -25.16
CA HIS A 553 12.77 -14.46 -25.83
C HIS A 553 11.75 -13.33 -26.00
N GLY A 554 10.46 -13.54 -25.69
CA GLY A 554 9.39 -12.53 -25.86
C GLY A 554 9.15 -12.05 -27.32
N ARG A 555 10.01 -12.46 -28.27
CA ARG A 555 10.05 -11.97 -29.66
C ARG A 555 9.13 -12.75 -30.60
N ASN A 556 8.90 -14.02 -30.33
CA ASN A 556 8.02 -14.86 -31.15
C ASN A 556 6.78 -15.21 -30.34
N LYS A 557 5.67 -14.50 -30.60
CA LYS A 557 4.35 -15.11 -30.47
C LYS A 557 4.44 -16.42 -31.25
N LEU A 558 4.06 -17.56 -30.66
CA LEU A 558 3.87 -18.79 -31.41
C LEU A 558 2.75 -18.53 -32.43
N ARG A 559 3.11 -17.92 -33.57
CA ARG A 559 2.22 -17.22 -34.52
C ARG A 559 1.41 -18.18 -35.37
N ASP A 560 1.82 -19.45 -35.48
CA ASP A 560 1.17 -20.46 -36.32
C ASP A 560 0.92 -21.79 -35.58
N ILE A 561 0.70 -21.75 -34.26
CA ILE A 561 0.06 -22.91 -33.65
C ILE A 561 -1.36 -23.00 -34.23
N GLY A 562 -1.64 -24.04 -35.01
CA GLY A 562 -2.93 -24.34 -35.64
C GLY A 562 -4.12 -24.47 -34.67
N HIS A 563 -4.97 -25.49 -34.83
CA HIS A 563 -6.14 -25.62 -33.96
C HIS A 563 -5.72 -25.93 -32.51
N LYS A 564 -6.00 -25.01 -31.57
CA LYS A 564 -5.74 -25.19 -30.13
C LYS A 564 -6.96 -25.73 -29.42
N GLU A 565 -6.81 -26.82 -28.68
CA GLU A 565 -7.85 -27.35 -27.79
C GLU A 565 -7.49 -27.07 -26.33
N VAL A 566 -8.43 -26.47 -25.59
CA VAL A 566 -8.27 -26.19 -24.16
C VAL A 566 -9.12 -27.17 -23.36
N PHE A 567 -8.48 -27.86 -22.42
CA PHE A 567 -9.13 -28.80 -21.50
C PHE A 567 -8.99 -28.29 -20.07
N LEU A 568 -10.05 -28.47 -19.29
CA LEU A 568 -10.09 -28.11 -17.89
C LEU A 568 -10.37 -29.39 -17.08
N SER A 569 -9.63 -29.59 -15.99
CA SER A 569 -9.93 -30.66 -15.01
C SER A 569 -11.40 -30.59 -14.55
N ALA A 570 -11.99 -31.70 -14.14
CA ALA A 570 -13.30 -31.63 -13.47
C ALA A 570 -13.20 -30.77 -12.20
N PHE A 571 -14.07 -29.77 -12.05
CA PHE A 571 -14.17 -28.96 -10.84
C PHE A 571 -14.58 -29.89 -9.68
N ASP A 572 -13.72 -30.13 -8.69
CA ASP A 572 -14.07 -30.96 -7.52
C ASP A 572 -14.51 -30.08 -6.35
N PRO A 573 -15.82 -29.91 -6.11
CA PRO A 573 -16.32 -29.17 -4.95
C PRO A 573 -15.97 -29.84 -3.61
N ARG A 574 -15.37 -31.05 -3.59
CA ARG A 574 -14.98 -31.74 -2.35
C ARG A 574 -13.66 -31.27 -1.75
N SER A 575 -12.85 -30.46 -2.45
CA SER A 575 -11.64 -29.84 -1.89
C SER A 575 -11.91 -28.49 -1.21
N ALA A 576 -13.18 -28.08 -1.08
CA ALA A 576 -13.61 -26.86 -0.43
C ALA A 576 -13.52 -26.93 1.11
N SER A 577 -12.34 -27.27 1.63
CA SER A 577 -11.97 -27.00 3.03
C SER A 577 -11.00 -25.82 3.06
N ASP A 578 -11.50 -24.69 3.55
CA ASP A 578 -10.82 -23.51 4.11
C ASP A 578 -9.90 -22.61 3.27
N THR A 579 -9.75 -22.79 1.95
CA THR A 579 -9.11 -21.75 1.12
C THR A 579 -9.91 -21.53 -0.17
N GLY A 580 -10.43 -20.31 -0.37
CA GLY A 580 -11.28 -19.91 -1.51
C GLY A 580 -10.54 -19.81 -2.86
N VAL A 581 -9.53 -20.66 -3.08
CA VAL A 581 -8.63 -20.61 -4.22
C VAL A 581 -9.13 -21.60 -5.28
N TYR A 582 -9.41 -21.11 -6.48
CA TYR A 582 -9.80 -21.89 -7.67
C TYR A 582 -8.74 -22.97 -8.02
N SER A 583 -8.74 -24.08 -7.27
CA SER A 583 -7.72 -25.12 -7.24
C SER A 583 -7.97 -26.15 -8.33
N GLY A 584 -7.09 -26.21 -9.33
CA GLY A 584 -7.18 -27.20 -10.41
C GLY A 584 -6.13 -26.98 -11.48
N TYR A 585 -6.12 -27.85 -12.46
CA TYR A 585 -5.23 -27.77 -13.63
C TYR A 585 -6.03 -27.78 -14.93
N GLY A 586 -5.34 -27.51 -16.03
CA GLY A 586 -5.85 -27.79 -17.36
C GLY A 586 -4.72 -27.98 -18.35
N ALA A 587 -5.10 -28.31 -19.58
CA ALA A 587 -4.16 -28.58 -20.66
C ALA A 587 -4.51 -27.78 -21.92
N ILE A 588 -3.47 -27.37 -22.63
CA ILE A 588 -3.57 -26.78 -23.97
C ILE A 588 -2.91 -27.76 -24.94
N LEU A 589 -3.68 -28.25 -25.91
CA LEU A 589 -3.20 -29.15 -26.95
C LEU A 589 -3.11 -28.43 -28.28
N PHE A 590 -2.04 -28.72 -29.02
CA PHE A 590 -1.87 -28.20 -30.37
C PHE A 590 -1.02 -29.09 -31.27
N ASP A 591 -1.19 -28.96 -32.58
CA ASP A 591 -0.51 -29.78 -33.58
C ASP A 591 1.00 -29.52 -33.59
N LYS A 592 1.81 -30.59 -33.64
CA LYS A 592 3.26 -30.49 -33.79
C LYS A 592 3.59 -30.10 -35.23
N GLU A 593 4.19 -28.92 -35.46
CA GLU A 593 4.78 -28.62 -36.76
C GLU A 593 5.95 -29.56 -37.05
N ALA A 594 6.13 -29.90 -38.34
CA ALA A 594 7.00 -30.98 -38.82
C ALA A 594 8.52 -30.78 -38.60
N GLU A 595 8.98 -29.65 -38.06
CA GLU A 595 10.42 -29.31 -38.06
C GLU A 595 11.07 -28.94 -36.72
N SER A 596 10.44 -29.14 -35.55
CA SER A 596 11.17 -28.95 -34.28
C SER A 596 11.07 -30.11 -33.29
N TYR A 597 12.26 -30.62 -32.93
CA TYR A 597 12.51 -31.54 -31.83
C TYR A 597 12.12 -30.91 -30.49
N LEU A 598 10.83 -30.74 -30.22
CA LEU A 598 10.40 -30.18 -28.95
C LEU A 598 10.36 -31.29 -27.88
N GLY A 599 11.36 -31.31 -27.01
CA GLY A 599 11.34 -32.05 -25.75
C GLY A 599 10.26 -31.54 -24.80
N GLY A 600 10.34 -31.91 -23.54
CA GLY A 600 9.41 -31.50 -22.49
C GLY A 600 9.83 -32.12 -21.17
N TYR A 601 9.20 -31.68 -20.08
CA TYR A 601 9.38 -32.33 -18.79
C TYR A 601 8.93 -33.80 -18.88
N GLY A 602 9.75 -34.70 -18.34
CA GLY A 602 9.37 -36.09 -18.18
C GLY A 602 8.26 -36.26 -17.14
N PHE A 603 7.73 -37.48 -17.02
CA PHE A 603 6.79 -37.84 -15.96
C PHE A 603 7.03 -39.28 -15.48
N SER A 604 6.56 -39.58 -14.27
CA SER A 604 6.59 -40.92 -13.70
C SER A 604 5.34 -41.20 -12.88
N LEU A 605 4.59 -42.26 -13.24
CA LEU A 605 3.43 -42.68 -12.44
C LEU A 605 3.83 -43.17 -11.04
N GLU A 606 5.06 -43.64 -10.86
CA GLU A 606 5.60 -44.04 -9.55
C GLU A 606 5.78 -42.82 -8.64
N LEU A 607 6.34 -41.71 -9.15
CA LEU A 607 6.50 -40.48 -8.37
C LEU A 607 5.16 -39.85 -8.01
N GLY A 608 4.14 -40.03 -8.85
CA GLY A 608 2.76 -39.66 -8.55
C GLY A 608 2.15 -40.39 -7.34
N GLN A 609 2.76 -41.47 -6.85
CA GLN A 609 2.33 -42.24 -5.68
C GLN A 609 3.33 -42.22 -4.51
N ALA A 610 4.54 -41.70 -4.72
CA ALA A 610 5.59 -41.67 -3.71
C ALA A 610 5.30 -40.60 -2.65
N ASN A 611 5.77 -40.79 -1.42
CA ASN A 611 5.91 -39.67 -0.49
C ASN A 611 7.20 -38.93 -0.84
N LEU A 612 7.09 -37.67 -1.24
CA LEU A 612 8.21 -36.81 -1.64
C LEU A 612 8.64 -35.86 -0.53
N GLU A 613 8.07 -35.94 0.68
CA GLU A 613 8.46 -35.11 1.81
C GLU A 613 9.96 -35.24 2.11
N GLY A 614 10.66 -34.11 2.18
CA GLY A 614 12.11 -34.02 2.32
C GLY A 614 12.90 -34.12 1.01
N ASP A 615 12.27 -34.46 -0.13
CA ASP A 615 12.96 -34.49 -1.42
C ASP A 615 13.20 -33.06 -1.95
N GLY A 616 14.33 -32.88 -2.62
CA GLY A 616 14.66 -31.65 -3.33
C GLY A 616 13.86 -31.49 -4.63
N LEU A 617 13.35 -30.29 -4.85
CA LEU A 617 12.45 -29.91 -5.93
C LEU A 617 12.93 -28.62 -6.60
N GLY A 618 12.56 -28.45 -7.87
CA GLY A 618 12.72 -27.23 -8.64
C GLY A 618 11.37 -26.68 -9.10
N VAL A 619 11.28 -25.37 -9.19
CA VAL A 619 10.16 -24.64 -9.78
C VAL A 619 10.71 -23.68 -10.83
N CYS A 620 10.14 -23.74 -12.04
CA CYS A 620 10.54 -22.90 -13.17
C CYS A 620 9.32 -22.12 -13.67
N GLY A 621 9.39 -20.79 -13.79
CA GLY A 621 8.20 -20.01 -14.13
C GLY A 621 8.46 -18.56 -14.47
N TYR A 622 7.52 -17.95 -15.17
CA TYR A 622 7.63 -16.54 -15.54
C TYR A 622 7.07 -15.63 -14.46
N LEU A 623 7.81 -14.55 -14.21
CA LEU A 623 7.33 -13.42 -13.44
C LEU A 623 6.43 -12.54 -14.33
N LYS A 624 5.84 -11.49 -13.76
CA LYS A 624 5.14 -10.47 -14.58
C LYS A 624 6.07 -9.76 -15.57
N GLN A 625 7.34 -9.62 -15.23
CA GLN A 625 8.39 -9.17 -16.15
C GLN A 625 8.78 -10.37 -17.03
N ASP A 626 9.06 -10.15 -18.32
CA ASP A 626 9.33 -11.18 -19.38
C ASP A 626 10.48 -12.19 -19.09
N THR A 627 10.94 -12.28 -17.84
CA THR A 627 12.06 -13.10 -17.39
C THR A 627 11.56 -14.41 -16.79
N LEU A 628 12.09 -15.53 -17.29
CA LEU A 628 11.93 -16.84 -16.68
C LEU A 628 12.75 -16.90 -15.39
N SER A 629 12.11 -17.30 -14.29
CA SER A 629 12.75 -17.48 -12.99
C SER A 629 12.79 -18.94 -12.59
N ARG A 630 13.86 -19.33 -11.90
CA ARG A 630 14.04 -20.67 -11.33
C ARG A 630 14.26 -20.57 -9.83
N SER A 631 13.76 -21.53 -9.09
CA SER A 631 14.02 -21.70 -7.66
C SER A 631 14.09 -23.19 -7.33
N THR A 632 14.86 -23.52 -6.31
CA THR A 632 14.89 -24.85 -5.72
C THR A 632 14.49 -24.78 -4.26
N GLY A 633 14.13 -25.93 -3.70
CA GLY A 633 13.75 -26.07 -2.30
C GLY A 633 13.40 -27.52 -1.98
N LEU A 634 13.02 -27.77 -0.74
CA LEU A 634 12.57 -29.07 -0.25
C LEU A 634 11.05 -29.16 -0.26
N CYS A 635 10.53 -30.35 -0.53
CA CYS A 635 9.14 -30.68 -0.25
C CYS A 635 8.91 -30.72 1.26
N LEU A 636 7.99 -29.89 1.76
CA LEU A 636 7.68 -29.79 3.19
C LEU A 636 6.50 -30.68 3.60
N SER A 637 5.53 -30.87 2.70
CA SER A 637 4.40 -31.75 2.94
C SER A 637 3.94 -32.38 1.63
N CYS A 638 3.62 -33.67 1.67
CA CYS A 638 3.23 -34.44 0.50
C CYS A 638 1.93 -35.22 0.81
N GLN A 639 0.79 -34.67 0.41
CA GLN A 639 -0.53 -35.31 0.53
C GLN A 639 -0.90 -36.02 -0.78
N ASP A 640 -2.03 -36.73 -0.83
CA ASP A 640 -2.43 -37.47 -2.03
C ASP A 640 -2.67 -36.56 -3.26
N ASP A 641 -3.28 -35.38 -3.07
CA ASP A 641 -3.65 -34.45 -4.15
C ASP A 641 -2.71 -33.24 -4.29
N ARG A 642 -2.03 -32.85 -3.21
CA ARG A 642 -1.26 -31.60 -3.12
C ARG A 642 0.12 -31.78 -2.49
N MET A 643 1.03 -30.87 -2.81
CA MET A 643 2.32 -30.74 -2.14
C MET A 643 2.61 -29.28 -1.78
N THR A 644 3.32 -29.08 -0.68
CA THR A 644 3.92 -27.78 -0.30
C THR A 644 5.44 -27.89 -0.29
N TYR A 645 6.12 -26.78 -0.55
CA TYR A 645 7.57 -26.70 -0.65
C TYR A 645 8.07 -25.29 -0.36
N ASN A 646 9.34 -25.16 0.00
CA ASN A 646 9.97 -23.86 0.30
C ASN A 646 10.72 -23.22 -0.86
N ALA A 647 10.60 -23.76 -2.08
CA ALA A 647 11.11 -23.10 -3.26
C ALA A 647 10.40 -21.75 -3.47
N ILE A 648 11.18 -20.69 -3.73
CA ILE A 648 10.69 -19.33 -3.91
C ILE A 648 9.70 -19.26 -5.09
N THR A 649 8.48 -18.81 -4.83
CA THR A 649 7.47 -18.54 -5.89
C THR A 649 6.99 -17.09 -5.82
N MET A 650 6.54 -16.55 -6.95
CA MET A 650 6.15 -15.14 -7.10
C MET A 650 4.88 -15.01 -7.96
N PRO A 651 4.16 -13.88 -7.88
CA PRO A 651 3.01 -13.61 -8.75
C PRO A 651 3.36 -13.77 -10.24
N GLY A 652 2.55 -14.56 -10.96
CA GLY A 652 2.76 -14.92 -12.37
C GLY A 652 3.25 -16.36 -12.59
N MET A 653 3.80 -17.01 -11.56
CA MET A 653 4.28 -18.40 -11.67
C MET A 653 3.16 -19.45 -11.63
N SER A 654 1.89 -19.05 -11.41
CA SER A 654 0.73 -19.96 -11.49
C SER A 654 0.77 -20.81 -12.75
N GLY A 655 0.75 -22.13 -12.61
CA GLY A 655 0.88 -23.11 -13.68
C GLY A 655 2.31 -23.59 -13.97
N SER A 656 3.30 -23.14 -13.22
CA SER A 656 4.69 -23.61 -13.31
C SER A 656 4.84 -25.11 -13.01
N PRO A 657 5.77 -25.81 -13.68
CA PRO A 657 6.17 -27.15 -13.32
C PRO A 657 6.88 -27.14 -11.97
N VAL A 658 6.46 -28.06 -11.11
CA VAL A 658 7.25 -28.52 -9.96
C VAL A 658 7.89 -29.83 -10.38
N PHE A 659 9.22 -29.90 -10.37
CA PHE A 659 9.97 -31.03 -10.94
C PHE A 659 11.12 -31.46 -10.03
N LEU A 660 11.61 -32.66 -10.26
CA LEU A 660 12.82 -33.19 -9.61
C LEU A 660 13.67 -33.98 -10.61
N SER A 661 14.88 -34.34 -10.21
CA SER A 661 15.74 -35.20 -11.02
C SER A 661 15.34 -36.66 -10.91
N ARG A 662 14.99 -37.29 -12.04
CA ARG A 662 14.80 -38.74 -12.11
C ARG A 662 15.67 -39.32 -13.21
N ASN A 663 16.62 -40.17 -12.85
CA ASN A 663 17.60 -40.76 -13.79
C ASN A 663 18.35 -39.71 -14.64
N GLY A 664 18.50 -38.50 -14.12
CA GLY A 664 19.13 -37.38 -14.81
C GLY A 664 18.21 -36.56 -15.73
N ASP A 665 16.92 -36.88 -15.80
CA ASP A 665 15.92 -36.16 -16.58
C ASP A 665 15.07 -35.25 -15.67
N ALA A 666 14.72 -34.05 -16.13
CA ALA A 666 13.79 -33.17 -15.42
C ALA A 666 12.37 -33.76 -15.47
N THR A 667 11.88 -34.24 -14.33
CA THR A 667 10.61 -34.97 -14.25
C THR A 667 9.59 -34.18 -13.45
N ALA A 668 8.50 -33.78 -14.10
CA ALA A 668 7.42 -33.06 -13.45
C ALA A 668 6.68 -33.97 -12.47
N VAL A 669 6.45 -33.44 -11.27
CA VAL A 669 5.71 -34.09 -10.17
C VAL A 669 4.50 -33.27 -9.72
N GLY A 670 4.40 -32.01 -10.13
CA GLY A 670 3.24 -31.16 -9.83
C GLY A 670 3.10 -29.92 -10.72
N ILE A 671 1.96 -29.25 -10.58
CA ILE A 671 1.61 -27.99 -11.26
C ILE A 671 1.40 -26.94 -10.16
N HIS A 672 2.28 -25.94 -10.07
CA HIS A 672 2.19 -24.87 -9.08
C HIS A 672 0.87 -24.10 -9.22
N ILE A 673 0.19 -23.86 -8.10
CA ILE A 673 -1.11 -23.17 -8.09
C ILE A 673 -0.98 -21.77 -7.52
N ASP A 674 -0.38 -21.65 -6.33
CA ASP A 674 -0.21 -20.37 -5.64
C ASP A 674 0.91 -20.41 -4.60
N SER A 675 1.35 -19.22 -4.16
CA SER A 675 2.24 -19.08 -3.00
C SER A 675 1.53 -19.44 -1.69
N CYS A 676 2.30 -19.83 -0.68
CA CYS A 676 1.84 -20.03 0.70
C CYS A 676 2.89 -19.54 1.70
N ASP A 677 2.57 -19.53 3.01
CA ASP A 677 3.42 -18.96 4.07
C ASP A 677 4.85 -19.52 4.12
N VAL A 678 5.04 -20.74 3.62
CA VAL A 678 6.33 -21.45 3.62
C VAL A 678 7.01 -21.47 2.25
N GLY A 679 6.41 -20.87 1.21
CA GLY A 679 6.92 -20.89 -0.16
C GLY A 679 5.78 -21.00 -1.18
N GLY A 680 5.53 -22.21 -1.69
CA GLY A 680 4.46 -22.47 -2.66
C GLY A 680 3.80 -23.82 -2.48
N TRP A 681 2.63 -23.97 -3.12
CA TRP A 681 1.93 -25.25 -3.19
C TRP A 681 1.54 -25.61 -4.63
N CYS A 682 1.43 -26.90 -4.90
CA CYS A 682 1.10 -27.43 -6.21
C CYS A 682 0.07 -28.55 -6.14
N MET A 683 -0.65 -28.74 -7.24
CA MET A 683 -1.42 -29.94 -7.51
C MET A 683 -0.48 -31.05 -7.96
N ARG A 684 -0.58 -32.25 -7.39
CA ARG A 684 0.27 -33.39 -7.75
C ARG A 684 -0.10 -33.95 -9.12
N LEU A 685 0.91 -34.37 -9.88
CA LEU A 685 0.72 -35.22 -11.05
C LEU A 685 0.54 -36.68 -10.60
N THR A 686 -0.61 -36.95 -9.96
CA THR A 686 -1.00 -38.30 -9.56
C THR A 686 -1.31 -39.17 -10.78
N VAL A 687 -1.52 -40.46 -10.55
CA VAL A 687 -1.99 -41.38 -11.58
C VAL A 687 -3.33 -40.91 -12.17
N GLU A 688 -4.26 -40.49 -11.32
CA GLU A 688 -5.59 -40.00 -11.74
C GLU A 688 -5.47 -38.76 -12.63
N VAL A 689 -4.59 -37.83 -12.26
CA VAL A 689 -4.33 -36.60 -13.02
C VAL A 689 -3.69 -36.92 -14.37
N LEU A 690 -2.66 -37.77 -14.39
CA LEU A 690 -1.99 -38.18 -15.63
C LEU A 690 -2.92 -39.01 -16.53
N GLU A 691 -3.78 -39.85 -15.98
CA GLU A 691 -4.82 -40.56 -16.74
C GLU A 691 -5.77 -39.59 -17.45
N GLU A 692 -6.25 -38.55 -16.76
CA GLU A 692 -7.11 -37.54 -17.38
C GLU A 692 -6.38 -36.82 -18.53
N ILE A 693 -5.13 -36.41 -18.29
CA ILE A 693 -4.27 -35.77 -19.29
C ILE A 693 -4.03 -36.68 -20.50
N PHE A 694 -3.74 -37.97 -20.28
CA PHE A 694 -3.60 -38.95 -21.37
C PHE A 694 -4.91 -39.14 -22.14
N GLY A 695 -6.05 -39.01 -21.48
CA GLY A 695 -7.37 -39.00 -22.12
C GLY A 695 -7.51 -37.84 -23.10
N TRP A 696 -7.22 -36.62 -22.64
CA TRP A 696 -7.24 -35.43 -23.50
C TRP A 696 -6.26 -35.53 -24.67
N ALA A 697 -5.07 -36.09 -24.41
CA ALA A 697 -4.02 -36.30 -25.42
C ALA A 697 -4.27 -37.49 -26.35
N LYS A 698 -5.33 -38.27 -26.13
CA LYS A 698 -5.61 -39.53 -26.86
C LYS A 698 -4.45 -40.54 -26.77
N ALA A 699 -3.72 -40.52 -25.65
CA ALA A 699 -2.60 -41.41 -25.34
C ALA A 699 -3.00 -42.64 -24.51
N MET A 700 -4.29 -42.75 -24.15
CA MET A 700 -4.83 -43.94 -23.48
C MET A 700 -5.39 -44.93 -24.49
N TYR A 701 -4.91 -46.17 -24.43
CA TYR A 701 -5.53 -47.29 -25.13
C TYR A 701 -6.49 -48.00 -24.17
N THR A 702 -7.72 -48.21 -24.62
CA THR A 702 -8.70 -49.03 -23.91
C THR A 702 -8.86 -50.33 -24.67
N ASN A 703 -8.63 -51.45 -24.01
CA ASN A 703 -8.88 -52.77 -24.61
C ASN A 703 -9.97 -53.48 -23.80
N LYS A 704 -10.92 -54.07 -24.52
CA LYS A 704 -12.05 -54.80 -23.97
C LYS A 704 -11.78 -56.29 -24.16
N CYS A 705 -11.50 -56.99 -23.07
CA CYS A 705 -11.39 -58.45 -23.11
C CYS A 705 -12.78 -59.06 -22.99
N GLU A 706 -13.22 -59.80 -24.01
CA GLU A 706 -14.57 -60.38 -24.07
C GLU A 706 -14.66 -61.80 -23.47
N GLN A 707 -13.54 -62.43 -23.09
CA GLN A 707 -13.50 -63.84 -22.66
C GLN A 707 -13.61 -64.06 -21.14
N VAL A 708 -13.75 -63.00 -20.35
CA VAL A 708 -14.03 -62.98 -18.90
C VAL A 708 -14.99 -61.78 -18.70
N PRO A 709 -15.92 -61.72 -17.71
CA PRO A 709 -16.85 -60.61 -17.51
C PRO A 709 -16.26 -59.26 -17.94
N PRO A 710 -16.97 -58.49 -18.80
CA PRO A 710 -16.39 -57.48 -19.66
C PRO A 710 -15.49 -56.55 -18.85
N THR A 711 -14.19 -56.74 -19.04
CA THR A 711 -13.15 -56.06 -18.28
C THR A 711 -12.48 -55.05 -19.17
N ILE A 712 -12.39 -53.81 -18.67
CA ILE A 712 -11.73 -52.71 -19.35
C ILE A 712 -10.41 -52.43 -18.64
N PHE A 713 -9.33 -52.42 -19.40
CA PHE A 713 -8.02 -51.97 -18.93
C PHE A 713 -7.69 -50.62 -19.56
N ASN A 714 -7.25 -49.67 -18.74
CA ASN A 714 -6.55 -48.48 -19.22
C ASN A 714 -5.07 -48.85 -19.38
N ILE A 715 -4.50 -48.70 -20.57
CA ILE A 715 -3.07 -48.90 -20.83
C ILE A 715 -2.39 -47.53 -20.81
N LEU A 716 -1.44 -47.34 -19.88
CA LEU A 716 -0.78 -46.07 -19.63
C LEU A 716 0.73 -46.22 -19.75
N PRO A 717 1.45 -45.22 -20.29
CA PRO A 717 2.91 -45.22 -20.21
C PRO A 717 3.34 -45.05 -18.75
N LEU A 718 4.28 -45.88 -18.29
CA LEU A 718 4.74 -45.87 -16.89
C LEU A 718 5.66 -44.66 -16.58
N TYR A 719 6.53 -44.33 -17.52
CA TYR A 719 7.57 -43.31 -17.39
C TYR A 719 7.93 -42.75 -18.76
N ALA A 720 8.11 -41.45 -18.88
CA ALA A 720 8.74 -40.84 -20.03
C ALA A 720 9.86 -39.90 -19.54
N PRO A 721 11.10 -40.08 -20.01
CA PRO A 721 12.16 -39.11 -19.74
C PRO A 721 11.88 -37.80 -20.49
N SER A 722 12.64 -36.76 -20.21
CA SER A 722 12.64 -35.55 -21.01
C SER A 722 13.18 -35.81 -22.44
N GLY A 723 12.77 -34.99 -23.42
CA GLY A 723 13.21 -35.12 -24.82
C GLY A 723 12.37 -36.10 -25.66
N THR A 724 12.99 -36.84 -26.60
CA THR A 724 12.31 -37.76 -27.53
C THR A 724 12.20 -39.21 -27.03
N GLY A 725 12.56 -39.48 -25.77
CA GLY A 725 12.52 -40.83 -25.22
C GLY A 725 11.10 -41.40 -25.13
N CYS A 726 10.96 -42.70 -25.41
CA CYS A 726 9.69 -43.43 -25.30
C CYS A 726 9.70 -44.40 -24.11
N SER A 727 8.54 -44.62 -23.48
CA SER A 727 8.38 -45.65 -22.44
C SER A 727 8.48 -47.05 -23.04
N GLU A 728 9.41 -47.88 -22.55
CA GLU A 728 9.41 -49.34 -22.84
C GLU A 728 8.42 -50.13 -21.97
N PHE A 729 7.90 -49.49 -20.92
CA PHE A 729 7.02 -50.09 -19.92
C PHE A 729 5.65 -49.44 -19.93
N TYR A 730 4.60 -50.24 -20.07
CA TYR A 730 3.22 -49.81 -19.93
C TYR A 730 2.60 -50.50 -18.73
N VAL A 731 1.66 -49.81 -18.10
CA VAL A 731 0.86 -50.38 -17.02
C VAL A 731 -0.58 -50.48 -17.42
N PHE A 732 -1.19 -51.60 -17.06
CA PHE A 732 -2.62 -51.80 -17.19
C PHE A 732 -3.24 -51.55 -15.82
N ARG A 733 -4.10 -50.55 -15.76
CA ARG A 733 -4.96 -50.30 -14.61
C ARG A 733 -6.29 -50.97 -14.88
N PHE A 734 -6.66 -51.90 -14.00
CA PHE A 734 -7.94 -52.58 -14.06
C PHE A 734 -9.08 -51.63 -13.63
N ARG A 735 -10.07 -51.40 -14.50
CA ARG A 735 -11.32 -50.75 -14.11
C ARG A 735 -12.22 -51.79 -13.45
N VAL A 736 -12.16 -51.85 -12.12
CA VAL A 736 -13.02 -52.73 -11.31
C VAL A 736 -14.49 -52.38 -11.58
N PRO A 737 -15.31 -53.31 -12.09
CA PRO A 737 -16.75 -53.09 -12.18
C PRO A 737 -17.33 -52.79 -10.79
N PRO A 738 -18.36 -51.93 -10.66
CA PRO A 738 -18.88 -51.50 -9.36
C PRO A 738 -19.26 -52.64 -8.40
N LYS A 739 -19.58 -53.82 -8.94
CA LYS A 739 -20.02 -55.00 -8.20
C LYS A 739 -18.89 -55.94 -7.75
N TRP A 740 -17.62 -55.63 -8.07
CA TRP A 740 -16.48 -56.50 -7.79
C TRP A 740 -15.72 -56.08 -6.54
N THR A 741 -15.31 -57.05 -5.73
CA THR A 741 -14.34 -56.84 -4.66
C THR A 741 -13.02 -56.35 -5.25
N ARG A 742 -12.53 -55.20 -4.79
CA ARG A 742 -11.30 -54.58 -5.31
C ARG A 742 -10.10 -55.52 -5.07
N PRO A 743 -9.36 -55.93 -6.11
CA PRO A 743 -8.22 -56.83 -5.95
C PRO A 743 -7.06 -56.14 -5.23
N ASN A 744 -6.31 -56.91 -4.41
CA ASN A 744 -5.11 -56.42 -3.71
C ASN A 744 -3.95 -56.08 -4.67
N LYS A 745 -3.91 -56.71 -5.85
CA LYS A 745 -2.97 -56.38 -6.94
C LYS A 745 -3.72 -55.61 -8.03
N LYS A 746 -3.51 -54.30 -8.07
CA LYS A 746 -4.24 -53.38 -8.96
C LYS A 746 -3.56 -53.12 -10.30
N TRP A 747 -2.31 -53.60 -10.45
CA TRP A 747 -1.43 -53.25 -11.56
C TRP A 747 -0.93 -54.47 -12.30
N VAL A 748 -0.93 -54.37 -13.62
CA VAL A 748 -0.22 -55.28 -14.51
C VAL A 748 0.86 -54.48 -15.22
N GLN A 749 2.13 -54.81 -15.03
CA GLN A 749 3.25 -54.20 -15.73
C GLN A 749 3.58 -55.04 -16.96
N TRP A 750 3.67 -54.40 -18.12
CA TRP A 750 4.07 -55.05 -19.37
C TRP A 750 5.37 -54.45 -19.88
N HIS A 751 6.35 -55.32 -20.05
CA HIS A 751 7.61 -55.01 -20.70
C HIS A 751 7.47 -55.34 -22.18
N ILE A 752 7.30 -54.31 -23.02
CA ILE A 752 7.01 -54.49 -24.45
C ILE A 752 8.13 -55.27 -25.15
N LYS A 753 9.38 -54.88 -24.93
CA LYS A 753 10.56 -55.50 -25.56
C LYS A 753 10.68 -57.00 -25.33
N ASN A 754 10.39 -57.45 -24.11
CA ASN A 754 10.52 -58.85 -23.70
C ASN A 754 9.19 -59.60 -23.77
N ASN A 755 8.12 -58.92 -24.23
CA ASN A 755 6.74 -59.35 -24.18
C ASN A 755 6.33 -60.02 -22.84
N ALA A 756 6.80 -59.47 -21.72
CA ALA A 756 6.64 -60.07 -20.40
C ALA A 756 5.66 -59.28 -19.52
N VAL A 757 4.72 -59.96 -18.89
CA VAL A 757 3.66 -59.37 -18.06
C VAL A 757 3.81 -59.78 -16.60
N ARG A 758 3.69 -58.84 -15.66
CA ARG A 758 3.81 -59.08 -14.21
C ARG A 758 2.70 -58.40 -13.42
N LEU A 759 2.08 -59.13 -12.48
CA LEU A 759 1.10 -58.60 -11.53
C LEU A 759 1.78 -58.01 -10.30
N THR A 760 1.42 -56.79 -9.91
CA THR A 760 1.99 -56.09 -8.75
C THR A 760 0.96 -55.29 -7.95
N SER A 761 1.22 -55.10 -6.67
CA SER A 761 0.47 -54.21 -5.78
C SER A 761 1.00 -52.77 -5.79
N TYR A 762 2.26 -52.58 -6.22
CA TYR A 762 2.95 -51.28 -6.26
C TYR A 762 3.67 -51.09 -7.61
N LEU A 763 3.74 -49.86 -8.11
CA LEU A 763 4.57 -49.52 -9.27
C LEU A 763 6.05 -49.63 -8.87
N ARG A 764 6.83 -50.49 -9.52
CA ARG A 764 8.29 -50.61 -9.28
C ARG A 764 9.08 -49.57 -10.09
N LYS A 765 10.23 -49.14 -9.56
CA LYS A 765 11.27 -48.37 -10.29
C LYS A 765 11.54 -48.95 -11.69
N SER A 766 11.30 -48.15 -12.72
CA SER A 766 11.57 -48.51 -14.12
C SER A 766 13.06 -48.37 -14.46
N CYS A 767 13.60 -49.31 -15.24
CA CYS A 767 14.94 -49.20 -15.86
C CYS A 767 14.84 -48.53 -17.23
N ILE A 768 15.82 -47.70 -17.60
CA ILE A 768 15.89 -47.02 -18.91
C ILE A 768 16.63 -47.92 -19.91
N VAL A 769 16.04 -48.19 -21.08
CA VAL A 769 16.75 -48.72 -22.26
C VAL A 769 16.20 -48.02 -23.52
N LYS A 770 17.07 -47.74 -24.51
CA LYS A 770 16.72 -47.05 -25.76
C LYS A 770 16.05 -48.02 -26.76
N PHE A 771 15.01 -47.55 -27.45
CA PHE A 771 14.28 -48.31 -28.48
C PHE A 771 14.41 -47.66 -29.87
N HIS A 772 14.62 -48.48 -30.91
CA HIS A 772 14.52 -48.09 -32.33
C HIS A 772 13.43 -48.96 -33.00
N SER A 773 12.54 -48.31 -33.77
CA SER A 773 11.50 -48.84 -34.68
C SER A 773 10.46 -49.85 -34.14
N ILE A 774 9.20 -49.44 -33.94
CA ILE A 774 8.04 -50.34 -33.67
C ILE A 774 6.81 -50.10 -34.57
N PHE A 775 6.72 -49.02 -35.36
CA PHE A 775 5.46 -48.74 -36.07
C PHE A 775 5.13 -49.65 -37.26
N ASN A 776 5.97 -50.63 -37.62
CA ASN A 776 5.69 -51.57 -38.73
C ASN A 776 4.98 -52.88 -38.32
N HIS A 777 4.67 -53.12 -37.02
CA HIS A 777 4.09 -54.41 -36.58
C HIS A 777 2.63 -54.38 -36.11
N PHE A 778 1.97 -53.22 -36.10
CA PHE A 778 0.54 -53.13 -35.79
C PHE A 778 -0.34 -53.07 -37.05
N THR A 779 -0.14 -54.01 -37.98
CA THR A 779 -1.25 -54.54 -38.78
C THR A 779 -1.69 -55.83 -38.12
N LEU A 780 -2.78 -55.74 -37.37
CA LEU A 780 -3.54 -56.89 -36.88
C LEU A 780 -3.96 -57.76 -38.06
N GLU A 781 -3.20 -58.81 -38.36
CA GLU A 781 -3.82 -60.05 -38.81
C GLU A 781 -4.53 -60.65 -37.60
N ALA A 782 -5.84 -60.78 -37.73
CA ALA A 782 -6.68 -61.54 -36.83
C ALA A 782 -6.21 -63.01 -36.85
N GLY A 783 -5.36 -63.40 -35.90
CA GLY A 783 -4.89 -64.78 -35.86
C GLY A 783 -3.76 -65.01 -34.87
N ALA A 784 -4.09 -65.06 -33.58
CA ALA A 784 -3.65 -66.12 -32.65
C ALA A 784 -3.95 -65.66 -31.22
N ALA A 785 -4.74 -66.48 -30.53
CA ALA A 785 -4.97 -66.38 -29.10
C ALA A 785 -3.66 -66.67 -28.34
N ASN A 786 -3.22 -65.71 -27.54
CA ASN A 786 -2.71 -65.89 -26.17
C ASN A 786 -2.46 -64.54 -25.51
#